data_AF-A0A9R0QXH1-F1
#
_entry.id   AF-A0A9R0QXH1-F1
#
_cell.length_a   1.000
_cell.length_b   1.000
_cell.length_c   1.000
_cell.angle_alpha   90.00
_cell.angle_beta   90.00
_cell.angle_gamma   90.00
#
_symmetry.space_group_name_H-M   'P 1'
#
loop_
_entity.id
_entity.type
_entity.pdbx_description
1 polymer ?
#
loop_
_entity_poly.entity_id
_entity_poly.type
_entity_poly.pdbx_seq_one_letter_code
_entity_poly.pdbx_strand_id
1 'polypeptide(L)'
;MASAAPPPPDSEPPECPVCLSPFDAASVVPRVLPCGHSLCGSCISSLPPASASAAASSLRCPLCSQCVPFSRALGPSSLPKNLALLSLLPSLPNPSPPRTAGAASASAARPLPLPLHAAHSRLLARFRHAILPESASPLHSSPPGHPPAGLALGSIACDLGAPWFCSRGHPVSLLPIDAPAGGAPTQEAAFYRPSHAARVIAAIDALSSAAREEMLDLVAASTRLARRVCRVYGAWMGPVAATLWLVSERYTPGVPPLLNERSDELETVARIGAFGMEVCEALMGLHGEGLVLGCLRLDCFSLDHFGRCLLDLNEVLALCRGVRAGVCLSKDGALVAPEMVAILRDATRMRSHDFDGLIGRNSDVWLMGCILVALVTGDERLAAGWNTVGSYDDWQKEVLTRLDAALVGTQLEPLAATTALCLSYEPESRPEIADVWKCIRGSQMKPGADALAPADDIVAQKSFRCLLLGELSSMCSAQAVESDDIVQPSQDSDDKSSTPDDENNCGCSNDESVSTAGTDEPQRNGVFKSSTLLAHRDCVTGLAIGGGFLFSSSYDKTINVWSLQDFSHVQTLKGHEHKITAIVVIDNDNQSLCISGDSGSGIFVWRVGTSLKQEPLNKWYETNDWIYRGVHCLAVSGTGHLYTGSRDKSIKAWSLEVKMLS
;
A
#
# COMPACT_ATOMS: atom_id res chain seq x y z
N MET A 1 -20.78 -11.76 -24.75
CA MET A 1 -22.08 -12.46 -24.71
C MET A 1 -22.91 -11.93 -25.86
N ALA A 2 -23.47 -12.81 -26.70
CA ALA A 2 -24.26 -12.43 -27.85
C ALA A 2 -25.50 -11.63 -27.42
N SER A 3 -25.69 -10.46 -28.02
CA SER A 3 -26.90 -9.65 -27.88
C SER A 3 -28.06 -10.43 -28.51
N ALA A 4 -28.97 -10.96 -27.70
CA ALA A 4 -30.20 -11.55 -28.21
C ALA A 4 -31.06 -10.44 -28.83
N ALA A 5 -31.48 -10.62 -30.08
CA ALA A 5 -32.41 -9.72 -30.75
C ALA A 5 -33.74 -9.67 -29.97
N PRO A 6 -34.45 -8.53 -29.92
CA PRO A 6 -35.77 -8.46 -29.34
C PRO A 6 -36.71 -9.44 -30.08
N PRO A 7 -37.59 -10.17 -29.36
CA PRO A 7 -38.48 -11.12 -29.98
C PRO A 7 -39.47 -10.42 -30.95
N PRO A 8 -39.95 -11.12 -31.99
CA PRO A 8 -40.94 -10.58 -32.91
C PRO A 8 -42.22 -10.15 -32.17
N PRO A 9 -42.97 -9.17 -32.69
CA PRO A 9 -44.11 -8.55 -32.01
C PRO A 9 -45.29 -9.48 -31.70
N ASP A 10 -45.27 -10.73 -32.18
CA ASP A 10 -46.32 -11.74 -32.02
C ASP A 10 -45.89 -12.95 -31.16
N SER A 11 -44.80 -12.87 -30.39
CA SER A 11 -44.40 -13.97 -29.50
C SER A 11 -45.30 -14.03 -28.25
N GLU A 12 -46.02 -15.14 -28.05
CA GLU A 12 -46.76 -15.40 -26.82
C GLU A 12 -45.85 -15.27 -25.59
N PRO A 13 -46.30 -14.58 -24.51
CA PRO A 13 -45.48 -14.38 -23.32
C PRO A 13 -45.16 -15.73 -22.67
N PRO A 14 -43.96 -15.90 -22.09
CA PRO A 14 -43.61 -17.15 -21.42
C PRO A 14 -44.56 -17.41 -20.24
N GLU A 15 -45.10 -18.63 -20.16
CA GLU A 15 -46.09 -19.02 -19.17
C GLU A 15 -45.55 -20.04 -18.17
N CYS A 16 -46.19 -20.11 -17.00
CA CYS A 16 -45.93 -21.15 -16.02
C CYS A 16 -46.42 -22.51 -16.57
N PRO A 17 -45.56 -23.54 -16.66
CA PRO A 17 -45.93 -24.82 -17.27
C PRO A 17 -46.89 -25.67 -16.42
N VAL A 18 -47.28 -25.21 -15.23
CA VAL A 18 -48.22 -25.89 -14.33
C VAL A 18 -49.61 -25.26 -14.38
N CYS A 19 -49.71 -23.94 -14.24
CA CYS A 19 -51.00 -23.24 -14.26
C CYS A 19 -51.32 -22.57 -15.61
N LEU A 20 -50.40 -22.64 -16.57
CA LEU A 20 -50.52 -22.02 -17.90
C LEU A 20 -50.85 -20.52 -17.82
N SER A 21 -50.45 -19.87 -16.73
CA SER A 21 -50.61 -18.43 -16.57
C SER A 21 -49.34 -17.74 -17.07
N PRO A 22 -49.47 -16.68 -17.88
CA PRO A 22 -48.32 -15.90 -18.31
C PRO A 22 -47.56 -15.35 -17.11
N PHE A 23 -46.24 -15.44 -17.15
CA PHE A 23 -45.42 -14.82 -16.13
C PHE A 23 -45.62 -13.30 -16.16
N ASP A 24 -45.63 -12.68 -14.99
CA ASP A 24 -45.68 -11.23 -14.87
C ASP A 24 -44.66 -10.74 -13.83
N ALA A 25 -44.49 -9.42 -13.72
CA ALA A 25 -43.60 -8.82 -12.73
C ALA A 25 -44.21 -8.70 -11.32
N ALA A 26 -45.50 -9.02 -11.14
CA ALA A 26 -46.31 -8.66 -9.97
C ALA A 26 -46.93 -9.86 -9.24
N SER A 27 -47.75 -10.68 -9.91
CA SER A 27 -48.55 -11.76 -9.34
C SER A 27 -48.06 -13.17 -9.68
N VAL A 28 -47.53 -13.39 -10.88
CA VAL A 28 -47.05 -14.67 -11.42
C VAL A 28 -45.54 -14.56 -11.72
N VAL A 29 -44.73 -14.37 -10.68
CA VAL A 29 -43.26 -14.23 -10.85
C VAL A 29 -42.60 -15.60 -11.07
N PRO A 30 -41.78 -15.79 -12.13
CA PRO A 30 -41.07 -17.05 -12.38
C PRO A 30 -39.94 -17.26 -11.37
N ARG A 31 -39.97 -18.40 -10.68
CA ARG A 31 -38.96 -18.82 -9.68
C ARG A 31 -38.23 -20.07 -10.15
N VAL A 32 -36.91 -20.06 -10.04
CA VAL A 32 -36.05 -21.15 -10.51
C VAL A 32 -35.83 -22.16 -9.40
N LEU A 33 -36.24 -23.42 -9.64
CA LEU A 33 -35.93 -24.56 -8.79
C LEU A 33 -34.45 -24.96 -8.92
N PRO A 34 -33.84 -25.61 -7.92
CA PRO A 34 -32.45 -26.10 -7.99
C PRO A 34 -32.12 -26.99 -9.20
N CYS A 35 -33.11 -27.65 -9.79
CA CYS A 35 -32.95 -28.44 -11.03
C CYS A 35 -32.96 -27.58 -12.32
N GLY A 36 -33.00 -26.24 -12.22
CA GLY A 36 -32.97 -25.30 -13.35
C GLY A 36 -34.34 -24.93 -13.95
N HIS A 37 -35.41 -25.62 -13.57
CA HIS A 37 -36.76 -25.38 -14.08
C HIS A 37 -37.45 -24.20 -13.40
N SER A 38 -38.30 -23.46 -14.13
CA SER A 38 -39.02 -22.29 -13.61
C SER A 38 -40.52 -22.55 -13.43
N LEU A 39 -41.06 -22.15 -12.28
CA LEU A 39 -42.49 -22.23 -11.94
C LEU A 39 -42.94 -20.92 -11.27
N CYS A 40 -44.23 -20.58 -11.32
CA CYS A 40 -44.74 -19.44 -10.55
C CYS A 40 -44.82 -19.76 -9.05
N GLY A 41 -44.72 -18.73 -8.21
CA GLY A 41 -44.75 -18.90 -6.75
C GLY A 41 -45.97 -19.66 -6.23
N SER A 42 -47.16 -19.36 -6.77
CA SER A 42 -48.41 -20.03 -6.40
C SER A 42 -48.38 -21.53 -6.67
N CYS A 43 -47.84 -21.95 -7.82
CA CYS A 43 -47.67 -23.37 -8.15
C CYS A 43 -46.62 -24.05 -7.27
N ILE A 44 -45.54 -23.37 -6.89
CA ILE A 44 -44.53 -23.93 -5.98
C ILE A 44 -45.14 -24.20 -4.60
N SER A 45 -45.97 -23.30 -4.10
CA SER A 45 -46.67 -23.46 -2.82
C SER A 45 -47.67 -24.61 -2.82
N SER A 46 -48.30 -24.91 -3.96
CA SER A 46 -49.32 -25.96 -4.07
C SER A 46 -48.77 -27.37 -4.35
N LEU A 47 -47.47 -27.50 -4.65
CA LEU A 47 -46.86 -28.79 -4.93
C LEU A 47 -46.70 -29.64 -3.65
N PRO A 48 -47.01 -30.95 -3.72
CA PRO A 48 -46.93 -31.85 -2.58
C PRO A 48 -45.48 -32.11 -2.14
N PRO A 49 -45.24 -32.48 -0.86
CA PRO A 49 -43.91 -32.89 -0.39
C PRO A 49 -43.40 -34.12 -1.15
N ALA A 50 -42.08 -34.19 -1.34
CA ALA A 50 -41.47 -35.29 -2.10
C ALA A 50 -41.57 -36.66 -1.42
N SER A 51 -41.74 -36.71 -0.09
CA SER A 51 -42.07 -37.92 0.67
C SER A 51 -42.84 -37.57 1.95
N ALA A 52 -43.62 -38.52 2.48
CA ALA A 52 -44.38 -38.35 3.72
C ALA A 52 -43.50 -38.31 4.99
N SER A 53 -42.25 -38.77 4.91
CA SER A 53 -41.32 -38.88 6.04
C SER A 53 -40.17 -37.88 6.04
N ALA A 54 -40.01 -37.06 4.99
CA ALA A 54 -38.97 -36.03 4.95
C ALA A 54 -39.52 -34.70 5.47
N ALA A 55 -38.99 -34.25 6.60
CA ALA A 55 -39.23 -32.95 7.21
C ALA A 55 -39.21 -31.83 6.16
N ALA A 56 -40.39 -31.27 5.83
CA ALA A 56 -40.75 -29.96 5.22
C ALA A 56 -39.82 -29.25 4.19
N SER A 57 -38.76 -29.88 3.71
CA SER A 57 -37.59 -29.22 3.11
C SER A 57 -37.25 -29.69 1.69
N SER A 58 -38.13 -30.48 1.05
CA SER A 58 -37.96 -30.89 -0.34
C SER A 58 -39.26 -30.91 -1.13
N LEU A 59 -39.14 -30.58 -2.42
CA LEU A 59 -40.20 -30.61 -3.41
C LEU A 59 -39.83 -31.54 -4.57
N ARG A 60 -40.82 -32.13 -5.24
CA ARG A 60 -40.60 -32.84 -6.50
C ARG A 60 -40.94 -31.91 -7.67
N CYS A 61 -39.97 -31.69 -8.57
CA CYS A 61 -40.19 -30.89 -9.77
C CYS A 61 -41.17 -31.61 -10.72
N PRO A 62 -42.26 -30.99 -11.18
CA PRO A 62 -43.23 -31.63 -12.07
C PRO A 62 -42.70 -31.85 -13.50
N LEU A 63 -41.64 -31.14 -13.91
CA LEU A 63 -41.09 -31.23 -15.27
C LEU A 63 -40.03 -32.32 -15.44
N CYS A 64 -39.17 -32.50 -14.43
CA CYS A 64 -38.08 -33.49 -14.49
C CYS A 64 -38.16 -34.57 -13.41
N SER A 65 -39.20 -34.55 -12.56
CA SER A 65 -39.41 -35.48 -11.45
C SER A 65 -38.30 -35.53 -10.39
N GLN A 66 -37.28 -34.66 -10.48
CA GLN A 66 -36.20 -34.57 -9.48
C GLN A 66 -36.70 -34.01 -8.15
N CYS A 67 -36.21 -34.58 -7.05
CA CYS A 67 -36.42 -34.04 -5.71
C CYS A 67 -35.39 -32.95 -5.44
N VAL A 68 -35.86 -31.72 -5.22
CA VAL A 68 -35.03 -30.54 -5.00
C VAL A 68 -35.22 -29.98 -3.59
N PRO A 69 -34.16 -29.42 -2.97
CA PRO A 69 -34.28 -28.78 -1.67
C PRO A 69 -35.15 -27.53 -1.77
N PHE A 70 -36.12 -27.40 -0.88
CA PHE A 70 -37.00 -26.24 -0.75
C PHE A 70 -37.58 -26.13 0.66
N SER A 71 -37.28 -25.02 1.34
CA SER A 71 -37.86 -24.74 2.66
C SER A 71 -39.25 -24.12 2.52
N ARG A 72 -40.30 -24.89 2.87
CA ARG A 72 -41.68 -24.35 2.89
C ARG A 72 -41.86 -23.19 3.89
N ALA A 73 -41.07 -23.15 4.96
CA ALA A 73 -41.13 -22.08 5.97
C ALA A 73 -40.73 -20.71 5.39
N LEU A 74 -39.78 -20.68 4.43
CA LEU A 74 -39.32 -19.45 3.78
C LEU A 74 -40.16 -19.10 2.54
N GLY A 75 -40.98 -20.04 2.05
CA GLY A 75 -41.86 -19.85 0.90
C GLY A 75 -41.14 -19.71 -0.45
N PRO A 76 -41.90 -19.55 -1.56
CA PRO A 76 -41.36 -19.50 -2.92
C PRO A 76 -40.47 -18.29 -3.20
N SER A 77 -40.57 -17.24 -2.38
CA SER A 77 -39.74 -16.02 -2.49
C SER A 77 -38.27 -16.28 -2.20
N SER A 78 -37.96 -17.36 -1.45
CA SER A 78 -36.59 -17.82 -1.18
C SER A 78 -35.85 -18.35 -2.42
N LEU A 79 -36.58 -18.73 -3.47
CA LEU A 79 -36.00 -19.18 -4.73
C LEU A 79 -35.67 -17.98 -5.64
N PRO A 80 -34.56 -18.03 -6.39
CA PRO A 80 -34.18 -16.95 -7.29
C PRO A 80 -35.24 -16.74 -8.39
N LYS A 81 -35.45 -15.48 -8.79
CA LYS A 81 -36.30 -15.13 -9.93
C LYS A 81 -35.60 -15.50 -11.23
N ASN A 82 -36.35 -15.94 -12.24
CA ASN A 82 -35.80 -16.11 -13.59
C ASN A 82 -35.82 -14.77 -14.34
N LEU A 83 -34.70 -14.03 -14.25
CA LEU A 83 -34.58 -12.71 -14.88
C LEU A 83 -34.65 -12.75 -16.40
N ALA A 84 -34.23 -13.86 -17.03
CA ALA A 84 -34.31 -14.03 -18.48
C ALA A 84 -35.76 -14.13 -18.96
N LEU A 85 -36.63 -14.83 -18.22
CA LEU A 85 -38.06 -14.88 -18.53
C LEU A 85 -38.75 -13.54 -18.27
N LEU A 86 -38.38 -12.84 -17.19
CA LEU A 86 -38.91 -11.51 -16.88
C LEU A 86 -38.53 -10.45 -17.92
N SER A 87 -37.35 -10.56 -18.54
CA SER A 87 -36.92 -9.65 -19.60
C SER A 87 -37.68 -9.81 -20.92
N LEU A 88 -38.45 -10.90 -21.08
CA LEU A 88 -39.26 -11.16 -22.27
C LEU A 88 -40.70 -10.66 -22.14
N LEU A 89 -41.07 -10.07 -20.98
CA LEU A 89 -42.43 -9.63 -20.72
C LEU A 89 -42.71 -8.23 -21.30
N PRO A 90 -43.90 -7.98 -21.86
CA PRO A 90 -44.29 -6.64 -22.32
C PRO A 90 -44.29 -5.65 -21.16
N SER A 91 -43.66 -4.49 -21.33
CA SER A 91 -43.68 -3.40 -20.35
C SER A 91 -45.13 -2.97 -20.08
N LEU A 92 -45.60 -3.12 -18.84
CA LEU A 92 -46.92 -2.65 -18.39
C LEU A 92 -47.08 -1.15 -18.68
N PRO A 93 -48.23 -0.69 -19.21
CA PRO A 93 -48.52 0.73 -19.35
C PRO A 93 -48.67 1.36 -17.96
N ASN A 94 -47.92 2.43 -17.70
CA ASN A 94 -47.99 3.21 -16.48
C ASN A 94 -49.44 3.64 -16.17
N PRO A 95 -49.94 3.51 -14.94
CA PRO A 95 -51.22 4.08 -14.56
C PRO A 95 -51.10 5.61 -14.57
N SER A 96 -51.95 6.27 -15.37
CA SER A 96 -52.09 7.72 -15.42
C SER A 96 -52.57 8.27 -14.07
N PRO A 97 -52.00 9.37 -13.54
CA PRO A 97 -52.47 9.98 -12.29
C PRO A 97 -53.77 10.78 -12.52
N PRO A 98 -54.63 10.95 -11.49
CA PRO A 98 -55.84 11.75 -11.59
C PRO A 98 -55.48 13.24 -11.69
N ARG A 99 -56.21 13.95 -12.56
CA ARG A 99 -56.08 15.41 -12.76
C ARG A 99 -56.70 16.15 -11.56
N THR A 100 -55.88 16.87 -10.80
CA THR A 100 -56.32 18.09 -10.09
C THR A 100 -55.23 19.14 -10.16
N ALA A 101 -55.66 20.35 -10.53
CA ALA A 101 -54.86 21.50 -10.91
C ALA A 101 -54.10 22.15 -9.75
N GLY A 102 -52.91 22.68 -10.03
CA GLY A 102 -52.16 23.56 -9.14
C GLY A 102 -50.77 23.83 -9.71
N ALA A 103 -50.48 25.10 -10.01
CA ALA A 103 -49.38 25.56 -10.84
C ALA A 103 -47.99 25.50 -10.19
N ALA A 104 -46.97 25.17 -10.98
CA ALA A 104 -45.70 25.90 -11.12
C ALA A 104 -44.76 25.14 -12.06
N SER A 105 -44.22 25.84 -13.07
CA SER A 105 -43.29 25.32 -14.06
C SER A 105 -41.91 25.05 -13.45
N ALA A 106 -41.48 23.79 -13.46
CA ALA A 106 -40.07 23.42 -13.36
C ALA A 106 -39.77 22.45 -14.52
N SER A 107 -38.74 22.77 -15.31
CA SER A 107 -38.30 21.92 -16.41
C SER A 107 -37.80 20.59 -15.83
N ALA A 108 -38.60 19.53 -16.01
CA ALA A 108 -38.22 18.19 -15.59
C ALA A 108 -37.03 17.71 -16.43
N ALA A 109 -35.84 17.75 -15.83
CA ALA A 109 -34.68 17.04 -16.33
C ALA A 109 -35.01 15.54 -16.37
N ARG A 110 -34.62 14.88 -17.46
CA ARG A 110 -34.72 13.42 -17.64
C ARG A 110 -34.15 12.69 -16.41
N PRO A 111 -34.75 11.55 -15.99
CA PRO A 111 -34.14 10.70 -14.98
C PRO A 111 -32.78 10.20 -15.49
N LEU A 112 -31.71 10.50 -14.73
CA LEU A 112 -30.36 10.00 -15.02
C LEU A 112 -30.34 8.46 -14.92
N PRO A 113 -29.65 7.77 -15.86
CA PRO A 113 -29.53 6.32 -15.81
C PRO A 113 -28.67 5.88 -14.62
N LEU A 114 -29.08 4.78 -13.96
CA LEU A 114 -28.35 4.10 -12.90
C LEU A 114 -26.85 3.92 -13.25
N PRO A 115 -25.89 4.27 -12.36
CA PRO A 115 -24.48 4.22 -12.68
C PRO A 115 -23.95 2.80 -12.41
N LEU A 116 -24.09 1.93 -13.39
CA LEU A 116 -23.13 0.83 -13.58
C LEU A 116 -22.71 0.87 -15.05
N HIS A 117 -21.99 1.95 -15.38
CA HIS A 117 -21.40 2.15 -16.69
C HIS A 117 -20.26 1.14 -16.90
N ALA A 118 -20.04 0.66 -18.14
CA ALA A 118 -18.92 -0.22 -18.47
C ALA A 118 -17.52 0.39 -18.11
N ALA A 119 -17.46 1.70 -17.88
CA ALA A 119 -16.26 2.37 -17.37
C ALA A 119 -15.97 2.03 -15.89
N HIS A 120 -17.00 1.96 -15.03
CA HIS A 120 -16.83 1.63 -13.61
C HIS A 120 -16.39 0.19 -13.40
N SER A 121 -16.80 -0.74 -14.27
CA SER A 121 -16.31 -2.12 -14.22
C SER A 121 -14.83 -2.24 -14.62
N ARG A 122 -14.36 -1.45 -15.58
CA ARG A 122 -12.93 -1.37 -15.96
C ARG A 122 -12.08 -0.75 -14.84
N LEU A 123 -12.55 0.34 -14.25
CA LEU A 123 -11.87 0.98 -13.12
C LEU A 123 -11.84 0.05 -11.90
N LEU A 124 -12.94 -0.63 -11.59
CA LEU A 124 -12.97 -1.61 -10.52
C LEU A 124 -11.95 -2.74 -10.74
N ALA A 125 -11.86 -3.29 -11.96
CA ALA A 125 -10.88 -4.34 -12.27
C ALA A 125 -9.42 -3.87 -12.08
N ARG A 126 -9.16 -2.59 -12.38
CA ARG A 126 -7.84 -1.96 -12.28
C ARG A 126 -7.46 -1.60 -10.85
N PHE A 127 -8.40 -1.06 -10.08
CA PHE A 127 -8.20 -0.60 -8.69
C PHE A 127 -8.55 -1.67 -7.64
N ARG A 128 -8.99 -2.87 -8.03
CA ARG A 128 -9.47 -3.91 -7.08
C ARG A 128 -8.53 -4.20 -5.91
N HIS A 129 -7.22 -4.13 -6.15
CA HIS A 129 -6.18 -4.42 -5.16
C HIS A 129 -5.71 -3.18 -4.40
N ALA A 130 -6.18 -2.01 -4.81
CA ALA A 130 -5.92 -0.71 -4.22
C ALA A 130 -7.17 -0.11 -3.57
N ILE A 131 -8.21 -0.91 -3.31
CA ILE A 131 -9.42 -0.49 -2.57
C ILE A 131 -9.54 -1.34 -1.32
N LEU A 132 -9.27 -0.75 -0.16
CA LEU A 132 -9.41 -1.46 1.10
C LEU A 132 -10.88 -1.79 1.36
N PRO A 133 -11.19 -2.92 2.02
CA PRO A 133 -12.55 -3.24 2.39
C PRO A 133 -13.08 -2.25 3.44
N GLU A 134 -14.41 -2.08 3.49
CA GLU A 134 -15.06 -1.21 4.47
C GLU A 134 -14.71 -1.60 5.91
N SER A 135 -14.52 -2.89 6.17
CA SER A 135 -14.12 -3.47 7.45
C SER A 135 -12.73 -3.05 7.94
N ALA A 136 -11.87 -2.53 7.06
CA ALA A 136 -10.56 -2.01 7.46
C ALA A 136 -10.70 -0.83 8.44
N SER A 137 -11.77 -0.03 8.27
CA SER A 137 -12.17 1.12 9.09
C SER A 137 -11.02 1.78 9.88
N PRO A 138 -10.03 2.38 9.20
CA PRO A 138 -8.79 2.83 9.82
C PRO A 138 -8.98 4.03 10.76
N LEU A 139 -10.06 4.79 10.61
CA LEU A 139 -10.37 5.94 11.45
C LEU A 139 -10.88 5.49 12.83
N HIS A 140 -10.07 5.72 13.86
CA HIS A 140 -10.50 5.76 15.26
C HIS A 140 -10.39 7.21 15.78
N SER A 141 -11.17 7.57 16.80
CA SER A 141 -11.09 8.89 17.45
C SER A 141 -9.64 9.24 17.74
N SER A 142 -9.21 10.44 17.32
CA SER A 142 -7.83 10.94 17.37
C SER A 142 -7.06 10.42 18.58
N PRO A 143 -5.92 9.72 18.41
CA PRO A 143 -5.01 9.50 19.52
C PRO A 143 -4.49 10.86 20.05
N PRO A 144 -4.08 10.95 21.33
CA PRO A 144 -3.49 12.16 21.88
C PRO A 144 -2.09 12.35 21.26
N GLY A 145 -2.02 13.23 20.27
CA GLY A 145 -0.79 13.66 19.60
C GLY A 145 -1.18 14.54 18.43
N HIS A 146 -0.58 15.73 18.31
CA HIS A 146 -0.85 16.61 17.17
C HIS A 146 -0.53 15.85 15.87
N PRO A 147 -1.51 15.61 14.99
CA PRO A 147 -1.21 15.03 13.69
C PRO A 147 -0.32 15.99 12.89
N PRO A 148 0.59 15.48 12.05
CA PRO A 148 1.28 16.30 11.07
C PRO A 148 0.23 17.02 10.19
N ALA A 149 0.48 18.28 9.87
CA ALA A 149 -0.47 19.13 9.17
C ALA A 149 -0.99 18.44 7.90
N GLY A 150 -2.29 18.14 7.84
CA GLY A 150 -2.95 17.55 6.67
C GLY A 150 -3.04 16.02 6.64
N LEU A 151 -2.63 15.30 7.70
CA LEU A 151 -2.76 13.84 7.81
C LEU A 151 -3.70 13.43 8.95
N ALA A 152 -4.50 12.38 8.72
CA ALA A 152 -5.21 11.69 9.80
C ALA A 152 -4.44 10.42 10.19
N LEU A 153 -4.54 10.04 11.47
CA LEU A 153 -3.88 8.86 12.03
C LEU A 153 -4.92 7.82 12.43
N GLY A 154 -4.58 6.55 12.25
CA GLY A 154 -5.53 5.45 12.45
C GLY A 154 -4.86 4.10 12.68
N SER A 155 -5.68 3.06 12.78
CA SER A 155 -5.21 1.68 12.81
C SER A 155 -6.21 0.74 12.15
N ILE A 156 -5.72 -0.31 11.48
CA ILE A 156 -6.57 -1.25 10.75
C ILE A 156 -7.43 -2.06 11.74
N ALA A 157 -8.75 -2.04 11.58
CA ALA A 157 -9.68 -2.62 12.54
C ALA A 157 -9.83 -4.16 12.45
N CYS A 158 -9.43 -4.79 11.35
CA CYS A 158 -9.53 -6.24 11.13
C CYS A 158 -8.31 -6.80 10.39
N ASP A 159 -8.08 -8.12 10.48
CA ASP A 159 -7.01 -8.74 9.69
C ASP A 159 -7.36 -8.68 8.19
N LEU A 160 -6.47 -8.09 7.40
CA LEU A 160 -6.59 -7.98 5.94
C LEU A 160 -5.71 -9.05 5.29
N GLY A 161 -6.34 -9.97 4.56
CA GLY A 161 -5.66 -10.99 3.76
C GLY A 161 -5.03 -10.43 2.48
N ALA A 162 -4.73 -11.31 1.53
CA ALA A 162 -4.21 -10.91 0.23
C ALA A 162 -5.15 -9.90 -0.46
N PRO A 163 -4.63 -8.83 -1.10
CA PRO A 163 -3.21 -8.54 -1.30
C PRO A 163 -2.54 -7.76 -0.16
N TRP A 164 -3.29 -7.26 0.84
CA TRP A 164 -2.78 -6.30 1.83
C TRP A 164 -1.91 -6.93 2.92
N PHE A 165 -2.22 -8.15 3.38
CA PHE A 165 -1.44 -8.86 4.42
C PHE A 165 -1.16 -7.98 5.66
N CYS A 166 -2.20 -7.33 6.20
CA CYS A 166 -2.09 -6.39 7.30
C CYS A 166 -2.86 -6.90 8.53
N SER A 167 -2.22 -6.92 9.69
CA SER A 167 -2.85 -7.40 10.93
C SER A 167 -3.74 -6.33 11.57
N ARG A 168 -4.76 -6.77 12.29
CA ARG A 168 -5.57 -5.90 13.14
C ARG A 168 -4.70 -5.11 14.13
N GLY A 169 -5.03 -3.83 14.30
CA GLY A 169 -4.35 -2.89 15.18
C GLY A 169 -3.10 -2.26 14.56
N HIS A 170 -2.74 -2.62 13.32
CA HIS A 170 -1.57 -2.07 12.67
C HIS A 170 -1.77 -0.56 12.38
N PRO A 171 -0.83 0.31 12.80
CA PRO A 171 -0.92 1.76 12.62
C PRO A 171 -0.86 2.18 11.15
N VAL A 172 -1.67 3.18 10.78
CA VAL A 172 -1.74 3.72 9.43
C VAL A 172 -1.82 5.25 9.43
N SER A 173 -1.28 5.86 8.38
CA SER A 173 -1.48 7.26 8.02
C SER A 173 -2.55 7.34 6.92
N LEU A 174 -3.35 8.41 6.98
CA LEU A 174 -4.48 8.66 6.08
C LEU A 174 -4.31 10.04 5.47
N LEU A 175 -3.99 10.08 4.18
CA LEU A 175 -3.92 11.32 3.41
C LEU A 175 -5.27 11.56 2.71
N PRO A 176 -5.96 12.69 2.95
CA PRO A 176 -7.22 12.97 2.27
C PRO A 176 -6.95 13.25 0.79
N ILE A 177 -7.75 12.69 -0.10
CA ILE A 177 -7.76 12.99 -1.53
C ILE A 177 -9.08 13.71 -1.81
N ASP A 178 -8.99 14.97 -2.21
CA ASP A 178 -10.16 15.77 -2.56
C ASP A 178 -10.72 15.29 -3.90
N ALA A 179 -11.70 14.38 -3.84
CA ALA A 179 -12.54 14.12 -4.98
C ALA A 179 -13.50 15.30 -5.14
N PRO A 180 -13.68 15.87 -6.37
CA PRO A 180 -14.63 16.95 -6.57
C PRO A 180 -15.99 16.46 -6.10
N ALA A 181 -16.64 17.23 -5.22
CA ALA A 181 -17.87 16.85 -4.56
C ALA A 181 -18.91 16.46 -5.62
N GLY A 182 -19.08 15.16 -5.85
CA GLY A 182 -20.33 14.64 -6.39
C GLY A 182 -21.40 15.09 -5.39
N GLY A 183 -22.31 15.95 -5.85
CA GLY A 183 -23.24 16.69 -5.00
C GLY A 183 -23.74 15.83 -3.85
N ALA A 184 -23.72 16.40 -2.64
CA ALA A 184 -24.30 15.79 -1.45
C ALA A 184 -25.62 15.12 -1.84
N PRO A 185 -25.87 13.86 -1.43
CA PRO A 185 -27.09 13.18 -1.82
C PRO A 185 -28.26 14.07 -1.43
N THR A 186 -28.90 14.67 -2.43
CA THR A 186 -30.22 15.29 -2.26
C THR A 186 -31.09 14.24 -1.60
N GLN A 187 -32.02 14.69 -0.75
CA GLN A 187 -32.89 13.90 0.14
C GLN A 187 -33.63 12.69 -0.49
N GLU A 188 -33.44 12.40 -1.78
CA GLU A 188 -34.02 11.31 -2.55
C GLU A 188 -33.29 9.95 -2.43
N ALA A 189 -32.10 9.89 -1.81
CA ALA A 189 -31.33 8.63 -1.67
C ALA A 189 -31.83 7.64 -0.59
N ALA A 190 -33.09 7.75 -0.14
CA ALA A 190 -33.64 6.88 0.90
C ALA A 190 -33.81 5.40 0.46
N PHE A 191 -33.83 5.12 -0.86
CA PHE A 191 -34.14 3.79 -1.40
C PHE A 191 -32.93 2.96 -1.87
N TYR A 192 -31.74 3.56 -2.04
CA TYR A 192 -30.57 2.85 -2.58
C TYR A 192 -29.27 3.35 -1.94
N ARG A 193 -28.56 2.44 -1.25
CA ARG A 193 -27.22 2.70 -0.70
C ARG A 193 -26.17 1.97 -1.56
N PRO A 194 -25.33 2.68 -2.33
CA PRO A 194 -24.27 2.03 -3.11
C PRO A 194 -23.27 1.30 -2.20
N SER A 195 -22.72 0.18 -2.67
CA SER A 195 -21.70 -0.57 -1.93
C SER A 195 -20.44 0.27 -1.70
N HIS A 196 -19.65 -0.05 -0.68
CA HIS A 196 -18.41 0.66 -0.38
C HIS A 196 -17.49 0.76 -1.61
N ALA A 197 -17.23 -0.36 -2.29
CA ALA A 197 -16.40 -0.37 -3.50
C ALA A 197 -16.96 0.53 -4.61
N ALA A 198 -18.29 0.59 -4.77
CA ALA A 198 -18.91 1.49 -5.75
C ALA A 198 -18.74 2.97 -5.38
N ARG A 199 -18.81 3.32 -4.08
CA ARG A 199 -18.55 4.68 -3.60
C ARG A 199 -17.09 5.09 -3.83
N VAL A 200 -16.15 4.21 -3.49
CA VAL A 200 -14.71 4.44 -3.70
C VAL A 200 -14.40 4.58 -5.18
N ILE A 201 -14.93 3.71 -6.05
CA ILE A 201 -14.74 3.82 -7.50
C ILE A 201 -15.34 5.09 -8.08
N ALA A 202 -16.53 5.51 -7.62
CA ALA A 202 -17.12 6.76 -8.05
C ALA A 202 -16.24 7.97 -7.68
N ALA A 203 -15.66 7.97 -6.47
CA ALA A 203 -14.72 9.00 -6.04
C ALA A 203 -13.42 8.98 -6.87
N ILE A 204 -12.87 7.80 -7.14
CA ILE A 204 -11.67 7.64 -7.99
C ILE A 204 -11.95 8.08 -9.43
N ASP A 205 -13.12 7.74 -9.99
CA ASP A 205 -13.51 8.14 -11.35
C ASP A 205 -13.65 9.66 -11.51
N ALA A 206 -13.97 10.36 -10.41
CA ALA A 206 -14.03 11.81 -10.37
C ALA A 206 -12.65 12.49 -10.38
N LEU A 207 -11.56 11.74 -10.16
CA LEU A 207 -10.18 12.26 -10.22
C LEU A 207 -9.69 12.41 -11.66
N SER A 208 -8.71 13.31 -11.86
CA SER A 208 -8.00 13.44 -13.15
C SER A 208 -7.34 12.10 -13.53
N SER A 209 -7.13 11.87 -14.83
CA SER A 209 -6.40 10.67 -15.28
C SER A 209 -5.01 10.61 -14.65
N ALA A 210 -4.31 11.75 -14.59
CA ALA A 210 -2.99 11.85 -13.97
C ALA A 210 -3.01 11.50 -12.47
N ALA A 211 -3.98 11.99 -11.68
CA ALA A 211 -4.10 11.63 -10.26
C ALA A 211 -4.39 10.12 -10.06
N ARG A 212 -5.18 9.51 -10.95
CA ARG A 212 -5.46 8.06 -10.91
C ARG A 212 -4.21 7.23 -11.21
N GLU A 213 -3.43 7.62 -12.22
CA GLU A 213 -2.16 6.97 -12.53
C GLU A 213 -1.17 7.13 -11.38
N GLU A 214 -1.05 8.35 -10.83
CA GLU A 214 -0.17 8.64 -9.69
C GLU A 214 -0.50 7.78 -8.47
N MET A 215 -1.78 7.65 -8.13
CA MET A 215 -2.21 6.79 -7.04
C MET A 215 -1.85 5.32 -7.27
N LEU A 216 -2.05 4.79 -8.48
CA LEU A 216 -1.71 3.41 -8.81
C LEU A 216 -0.20 3.18 -8.80
N ASP A 217 0.57 4.12 -9.35
CA ASP A 217 2.03 4.05 -9.38
C ASP A 217 2.59 4.06 -7.96
N LEU A 218 2.04 4.87 -7.04
CA LEU A 218 2.45 4.88 -5.62
C LEU A 218 2.14 3.55 -4.91
N VAL A 219 0.95 2.97 -5.12
CA VAL A 219 0.58 1.66 -4.55
C VAL A 219 1.50 0.56 -5.09
N ALA A 220 1.77 0.57 -6.40
CA ALA A 220 2.60 -0.42 -7.05
C ALA A 220 4.09 -0.27 -6.66
N ALA A 221 4.62 0.94 -6.67
CA ALA A 221 6.00 1.27 -6.30
C ALA A 221 6.26 0.93 -4.83
N SER A 222 5.38 1.35 -3.91
CA SER A 222 5.55 1.02 -2.48
C SER A 222 5.51 -0.50 -2.21
N THR A 223 4.77 -1.26 -3.02
CA THR A 223 4.76 -2.73 -2.93
C THR A 223 6.07 -3.35 -3.44
N ARG A 224 6.65 -2.83 -4.53
CA ARG A 224 7.94 -3.31 -5.07
C ARG A 224 9.14 -2.88 -4.22
N LEU A 225 9.10 -1.67 -3.69
CA LEU A 225 10.12 -1.08 -2.82
C LEU A 225 9.96 -1.47 -1.35
N ALA A 226 9.25 -2.57 -1.06
CA ALA A 226 9.02 -3.06 0.28
C ALA A 226 10.31 -3.04 1.12
N ARG A 227 10.20 -2.60 2.37
CA ARG A 227 11.30 -2.40 3.34
C ARG A 227 12.17 -1.14 3.15
N ARG A 228 11.96 -0.35 2.09
CA ARG A 228 12.61 0.96 1.88
C ARG A 228 11.64 2.13 2.02
N VAL A 229 10.38 1.87 1.71
CA VAL A 229 9.29 2.84 1.73
C VAL A 229 8.11 2.20 2.47
N CYS A 230 7.38 3.00 3.24
CA CYS A 230 6.15 2.55 3.88
C CYS A 230 5.14 2.09 2.82
N ARG A 231 4.46 0.98 3.12
CA ARG A 231 3.52 0.40 2.17
C ARG A 231 2.26 1.24 2.01
N VAL A 232 1.94 1.64 0.79
CA VAL A 232 0.64 2.27 0.48
C VAL A 232 -0.37 1.16 0.21
N TYR A 233 -1.32 0.96 1.12
CA TYR A 233 -2.34 -0.08 1.02
C TYR A 233 -3.39 0.20 -0.06
N GLY A 234 -3.66 1.48 -0.33
CA GLY A 234 -4.62 1.94 -1.34
C GLY A 234 -5.64 2.93 -0.80
N ALA A 235 -6.78 3.06 -1.48
CA ALA A 235 -7.85 3.96 -1.13
C ALA A 235 -8.89 3.35 -0.17
N TRP A 236 -9.45 4.20 0.68
CA TRP A 236 -10.57 3.87 1.55
C TRP A 236 -11.51 5.06 1.75
N MET A 237 -12.79 4.79 2.02
CA MET A 237 -13.80 5.81 2.35
C MET A 237 -14.63 5.42 3.58
N GLY A 238 -14.94 6.40 4.43
CA GLY A 238 -15.83 6.17 5.56
C GLY A 238 -17.24 5.72 5.16
N PRO A 239 -18.00 5.06 6.05
CA PRO A 239 -19.39 4.67 5.79
C PRO A 239 -20.35 5.86 5.64
N VAL A 240 -19.96 7.02 6.18
CA VAL A 240 -20.73 8.28 6.20
C VAL A 240 -19.94 9.44 5.55
N ALA A 241 -18.61 9.35 5.50
CA ALA A 241 -17.74 10.42 5.00
C ALA A 241 -17.65 10.43 3.46
N ALA A 242 -17.66 11.63 2.88
CA ALA A 242 -17.45 11.86 1.44
C ALA A 242 -15.95 11.89 1.04
N THR A 243 -15.04 11.91 2.01
CA THR A 243 -13.60 12.00 1.77
C THR A 243 -13.02 10.65 1.35
N LEU A 244 -12.29 10.67 0.24
CA LEU A 244 -11.43 9.57 -0.20
C LEU A 244 -10.10 9.66 0.53
N TRP A 245 -9.59 8.57 1.09
CA TRP A 245 -8.33 8.55 1.83
C TRP A 245 -7.34 7.63 1.14
N LEU A 246 -6.09 8.05 1.00
CA LEU A 246 -4.96 7.18 0.70
C LEU A 246 -4.39 6.65 2.01
N VAL A 247 -4.46 5.33 2.18
CA VAL A 247 -4.05 4.63 3.39
C VAL A 247 -2.65 4.08 3.21
N SER A 248 -1.73 4.46 4.09
CA SER A 248 -0.36 3.94 4.13
C SER A 248 -0.05 3.35 5.50
N GLU A 249 0.80 2.34 5.51
CA GLU A 249 1.50 1.88 6.70
C GLU A 249 2.24 3.04 7.37
N ARG A 250 2.23 3.03 8.70
CA ARG A 250 2.88 4.06 9.51
C ARG A 250 3.67 3.41 10.63
N TYR A 251 4.93 3.79 10.76
CA TYR A 251 5.73 3.45 11.94
C TYR A 251 5.83 4.65 12.88
N THR A 252 6.39 4.44 14.08
CA THR A 252 6.63 5.53 15.02
C THR A 252 7.61 6.55 14.40
N PRO A 253 7.31 7.86 14.48
CA PRO A 253 8.24 8.90 14.02
C PRO A 253 9.54 8.80 14.83
N GLY A 254 10.67 8.69 14.14
CA GLY A 254 11.85 8.05 14.72
C GLY A 254 13.21 8.64 14.37
N VAL A 255 13.30 9.80 13.73
CA VAL A 255 14.60 10.47 13.51
C VAL A 255 15.10 11.27 14.73
N PRO A 256 14.26 11.91 15.59
CA PRO A 256 14.75 12.69 16.73
C PRO A 256 15.68 11.97 17.73
N PRO A 257 15.55 10.65 18.00
CA PRO A 257 16.48 9.93 18.88
C PRO A 257 17.93 9.89 18.35
N LEU A 258 18.13 9.93 17.02
CA LEU A 258 19.47 9.95 16.41
C LEU A 258 20.23 11.26 16.69
N LEU A 259 19.49 12.36 16.87
CA LEU A 259 20.06 13.70 17.11
C LEU A 259 20.16 14.06 18.60
N ASN A 260 19.35 13.44 19.46
CA ASN A 260 19.16 13.89 20.85
C ASN A 260 19.75 12.97 21.93
N GLU A 261 20.17 11.74 21.62
CA GLU A 261 20.73 10.83 22.62
C GLU A 261 22.23 11.03 22.83
N ARG A 262 22.64 11.40 24.06
CA ARG A 262 24.04 11.40 24.52
C ARG A 262 24.62 9.99 24.40
N SER A 263 25.34 9.77 23.33
CA SER A 263 25.91 8.48 22.94
C SER A 263 27.36 8.68 22.55
N ASP A 264 28.13 7.60 22.54
CA ASP A 264 29.55 7.62 22.17
C ASP A 264 29.70 8.15 20.73
N GLU A 265 30.71 8.98 20.45
CA GLU A 265 30.91 9.62 19.14
C GLU A 265 30.97 8.58 18.01
N LEU A 266 31.57 7.43 18.28
CA LEU A 266 31.69 6.33 17.33
C LEU A 266 30.33 5.69 16.97
N GLU A 267 29.42 5.60 17.93
CA GLU A 267 28.08 5.02 17.74
C GLU A 267 27.16 5.98 16.98
N THR A 268 27.33 7.28 17.20
CA THR A 268 26.63 8.34 16.45
C THR A 268 27.05 8.35 14.98
N VAL A 269 28.35 8.30 14.70
CA VAL A 269 28.90 8.23 13.34
C VAL A 269 28.38 6.99 12.59
N ALA A 270 28.37 5.83 13.24
CA ALA A 270 27.83 4.60 12.64
C ALA A 270 26.34 4.69 12.32
N ARG A 271 25.53 5.29 13.21
CA ARG A 271 24.09 5.47 12.99
C ARG A 271 23.77 6.49 11.89
N ILE A 272 24.47 7.62 11.84
CA ILE A 272 24.35 8.61 10.75
C ILE A 272 24.65 7.92 9.41
N GLY A 273 25.72 7.13 9.37
CA GLY A 273 26.10 6.39 8.18
C GLY A 273 25.06 5.33 7.76
N ALA A 274 24.54 4.55 8.71
CA ALA A 274 23.51 3.55 8.44
C ALA A 274 22.23 4.20 7.89
N PHE A 275 21.74 5.25 8.57
CA PHE A 275 20.56 6.00 8.14
C PHE A 275 20.78 6.63 6.75
N GLY A 276 21.93 7.28 6.53
CA GLY A 276 22.27 7.88 5.25
C GLY A 276 22.29 6.88 4.09
N MET A 277 22.79 5.65 4.33
CA MET A 277 22.71 4.57 3.34
C MET A 277 21.27 4.18 3.03
N GLU A 278 20.43 4.00 4.05
CA GLU A 278 19.02 3.62 3.87
C GLU A 278 18.22 4.68 3.11
N VAL A 279 18.51 5.97 3.33
CA VAL A 279 17.89 7.07 2.56
C VAL A 279 18.32 7.01 1.09
N CYS A 280 19.63 6.89 0.81
CA CYS A 280 20.11 6.75 -0.58
C CYS A 280 19.45 5.56 -1.27
N GLU A 281 19.29 4.47 -0.53
CA GLU A 281 18.67 3.23 -0.97
C GLU A 281 17.16 3.35 -1.28
N ALA A 282 16.44 4.17 -0.52
CA ALA A 282 15.05 4.53 -0.82
C ALA A 282 14.95 5.42 -2.06
N LEU A 283 15.82 6.43 -2.17
CA LEU A 283 15.87 7.35 -3.32
C LEU A 283 16.21 6.62 -4.63
N MET A 284 17.24 5.76 -4.63
CA MET A 284 17.58 4.91 -5.78
C MET A 284 16.42 4.04 -6.21
N GLY A 285 15.70 3.44 -5.25
CA GLY A 285 14.51 2.63 -5.51
C GLY A 285 13.42 3.43 -6.21
N LEU A 286 13.08 4.61 -5.68
CA LEU A 286 12.10 5.52 -6.27
C LEU A 286 12.51 5.98 -7.67
N HIS A 287 13.79 6.29 -7.87
CA HIS A 287 14.34 6.67 -9.16
C HIS A 287 14.26 5.52 -10.18
N GLY A 288 14.38 4.27 -9.73
CA GLY A 288 14.15 3.07 -10.54
C GLY A 288 12.69 2.94 -11.02
N GLU A 289 11.76 3.34 -10.15
CA GLU A 289 10.31 3.42 -10.41
C GLU A 289 9.91 4.65 -11.24
N GLY A 290 10.85 5.55 -11.55
CA GLY A 290 10.58 6.79 -12.29
C GLY A 290 9.93 7.89 -11.44
N LEU A 291 10.03 7.81 -10.12
CA LEU A 291 9.52 8.79 -9.17
C LEU A 291 10.66 9.67 -8.63
N VAL A 292 10.39 10.96 -8.47
CA VAL A 292 11.27 11.96 -7.81
C VAL A 292 10.44 12.65 -6.74
N LEU A 293 10.99 12.89 -5.55
CA LEU A 293 10.22 13.45 -4.43
C LEU A 293 10.02 14.95 -4.61
N GLY A 294 11.12 15.67 -4.86
CA GLY A 294 11.16 17.13 -5.03
C GLY A 294 11.02 17.95 -3.75
N CYS A 295 10.46 17.39 -2.68
CA CYS A 295 10.43 17.97 -1.35
C CYS A 295 10.66 16.87 -0.29
N LEU A 296 11.35 17.19 0.82
CA LEU A 296 11.58 16.22 1.90
C LEU A 296 11.80 16.88 3.26
N ARG A 297 11.54 16.15 4.35
CA ARG A 297 11.91 16.49 5.74
C ARG A 297 12.36 15.23 6.48
N LEU A 298 13.07 15.38 7.59
CA LEU A 298 13.44 14.24 8.44
C LEU A 298 12.21 13.52 9.02
N ASP A 299 11.12 14.25 9.31
CA ASP A 299 9.85 13.68 9.77
C ASP A 299 9.19 12.72 8.76
N CYS A 300 9.57 12.78 7.48
CA CYS A 300 9.06 11.86 6.47
C CYS A 300 9.65 10.44 6.61
N PHE A 301 10.62 10.24 7.51
CA PHE A 301 11.23 8.96 7.78
C PHE A 301 10.76 8.38 9.10
N SER A 302 10.53 7.07 9.08
CA SER A 302 10.08 6.31 10.24
C SER A 302 10.97 5.08 10.42
N LEU A 303 11.11 4.62 11.67
CA LEU A 303 11.90 3.43 11.97
C LEU A 303 10.99 2.23 12.18
N ASP A 304 11.24 1.12 11.46
CA ASP A 304 10.56 -0.14 11.75
C ASP A 304 11.03 -0.75 13.08
N HIS A 305 10.38 -1.85 13.47
CA HIS A 305 10.70 -2.57 14.70
C HIS A 305 12.13 -3.15 14.73
N PHE A 306 12.82 -3.19 13.59
CA PHE A 306 14.19 -3.66 13.45
C PHE A 306 15.20 -2.51 13.34
N GLY A 307 14.75 -1.26 13.45
CA GLY A 307 15.60 -0.08 13.35
C GLY A 307 15.95 0.34 11.92
N ARG A 308 15.24 -0.17 10.90
CA ARG A 308 15.41 0.30 9.52
C ARG A 308 14.59 1.55 9.27
N CYS A 309 15.16 2.48 8.53
CA CYS A 309 14.52 3.67 8.02
C CYS A 309 13.63 3.37 6.82
N LEU A 310 12.35 3.77 6.91
CA LEU A 310 11.39 3.76 5.82
C LEU A 310 10.89 5.16 5.55
N LEU A 311 10.82 5.51 4.28
CA LEU A 311 10.19 6.74 3.82
C LEU A 311 8.65 6.60 3.81
N ASP A 312 7.94 7.48 4.50
CA ASP A 312 6.47 7.57 4.45
C ASP A 312 6.02 8.51 3.32
N LEU A 313 5.49 7.93 2.24
CA LEU A 313 5.02 8.69 1.08
C LEU A 313 3.81 9.59 1.38
N ASN A 314 2.98 9.24 2.36
CA ASN A 314 1.85 10.10 2.76
C ASN A 314 2.36 11.37 3.45
N GLU A 315 3.40 11.27 4.29
CA GLU A 315 4.10 12.43 4.89
C GLU A 315 4.76 13.30 3.81
N VAL A 316 5.40 12.67 2.81
CA VAL A 316 5.98 13.42 1.68
C VAL A 316 4.90 14.15 0.88
N LEU A 317 3.77 13.50 0.56
CA LEU A 317 2.68 14.13 -0.18
C LEU A 317 2.03 15.27 0.62
N ALA A 318 1.83 15.09 1.92
CA ALA A 318 1.34 16.15 2.81
C ALA A 318 2.29 17.35 2.85
N LEU A 319 3.60 17.09 2.95
CA LEU A 319 4.63 18.12 2.88
C LEU A 319 4.58 18.87 1.53
N CYS A 320 4.51 18.13 0.43
CA CYS A 320 4.50 18.72 -0.90
C CYS A 320 3.23 19.57 -1.13
N ARG A 321 2.07 19.19 -0.57
CA ARG A 321 0.87 20.06 -0.53
C ARG A 321 1.13 21.37 0.22
N GLY A 322 1.73 21.29 1.41
CA GLY A 322 2.07 22.47 2.21
C GLY A 322 3.06 23.40 1.51
N VAL A 323 4.06 22.84 0.83
CA VAL A 323 5.03 23.60 0.02
C VAL A 323 4.35 24.30 -1.15
N ARG A 324 3.46 23.62 -1.88
CA ARG A 324 2.70 24.21 -3.00
C ARG A 324 1.71 25.27 -2.59
N ALA A 325 1.08 25.10 -1.42
CA ALA A 325 0.20 26.11 -0.84
C ALA A 325 0.97 27.34 -0.33
N GLY A 326 2.31 27.34 -0.39
CA GLY A 326 3.16 28.42 0.10
C GLY A 326 3.29 28.47 1.62
N VAL A 327 2.79 27.45 2.32
CA VAL A 327 2.72 27.40 3.80
C VAL A 327 4.09 27.02 4.40
N CYS A 328 4.87 26.17 3.72
CA CYS A 328 6.03 25.50 4.35
C CYS A 328 7.43 25.91 3.86
N LEU A 329 7.56 26.83 2.89
CA LEU A 329 8.85 27.11 2.21
C LEU A 329 9.92 27.81 3.06
N SER A 330 9.59 28.43 4.19
CA SER A 330 10.56 29.27 4.94
C SER A 330 10.47 29.21 6.47
N LYS A 331 9.45 28.56 7.07
CA LYS A 331 9.28 28.51 8.54
C LYS A 331 9.36 27.12 9.17
N ASP A 332 9.19 26.04 8.39
CA ASP A 332 8.96 24.68 8.92
C ASP A 332 10.01 23.63 8.51
N GLY A 333 11.18 24.06 7.99
CA GLY A 333 12.31 23.15 7.72
C GLY A 333 12.16 22.24 6.48
N ALA A 334 11.26 22.56 5.55
CA ALA A 334 11.12 21.81 4.30
C ALA A 334 12.38 21.92 3.42
N LEU A 335 12.96 20.78 3.04
CA LEU A 335 14.10 20.71 2.13
C LEU A 335 13.59 20.71 0.69
N VAL A 336 14.03 21.69 -0.09
CA VAL A 336 13.65 21.87 -1.50
C VAL A 336 14.87 22.40 -2.27
N ALA A 337 15.14 21.85 -3.46
CA ALA A 337 16.27 22.24 -4.29
C ALA A 337 16.08 23.61 -4.97
N PRO A 338 17.16 24.32 -5.36
CA PRO A 338 17.07 25.63 -5.99
C PRO A 338 16.22 25.71 -7.26
N GLU A 339 16.40 24.74 -8.15
CA GLU A 339 15.63 24.63 -9.40
C GLU A 339 14.13 24.41 -9.14
N MET A 340 13.78 23.68 -8.08
CA MET A 340 12.39 23.44 -7.68
C MET A 340 11.75 24.74 -7.18
N VAL A 341 12.45 25.51 -6.34
CA VAL A 341 11.96 26.80 -5.86
C VAL A 341 11.79 27.79 -7.02
N ALA A 342 12.70 27.78 -7.99
CA ALA A 342 12.58 28.62 -9.19
C ALA A 342 11.31 28.27 -9.99
N ILE A 343 10.99 26.98 -10.16
CA ILE A 343 9.78 26.51 -10.83
C ILE A 343 8.52 26.89 -10.04
N LEU A 344 8.51 26.67 -8.72
CA LEU A 344 7.37 27.00 -7.88
C LEU A 344 7.04 28.50 -7.87
N ARG A 345 8.05 29.36 -8.05
CA ARG A 345 7.87 30.82 -8.16
C ARG A 345 7.39 31.27 -9.55
N ASP A 346 7.56 30.45 -10.58
CA ASP A 346 7.12 30.74 -11.94
C ASP A 346 5.67 30.27 -12.17
N ALA A 347 4.73 31.18 -11.91
CA ALA A 347 3.30 30.94 -12.09
C ALA A 347 2.89 30.58 -13.53
N THR A 348 3.72 30.91 -14.54
CA THR A 348 3.43 30.58 -15.94
C THR A 348 3.78 29.14 -16.26
N ARG A 349 4.94 28.66 -15.77
CA ARG A 349 5.37 27.25 -15.91
C ARG A 349 4.50 26.29 -15.11
N MET A 350 4.08 26.69 -13.91
CA MET A 350 3.17 25.87 -13.10
C MET A 350 1.80 25.63 -13.79
N ARG A 351 1.40 26.48 -14.74
CA ARG A 351 0.16 26.31 -15.53
C ARG A 351 0.35 25.46 -16.79
N SER A 352 1.56 25.37 -17.34
CA SER A 352 1.81 24.61 -18.56
C SER A 352 1.99 23.11 -18.31
N HIS A 353 2.19 22.69 -17.05
CA HIS A 353 2.46 21.30 -16.64
C HIS A 353 3.60 20.62 -17.40
N ASP A 354 4.46 21.41 -18.03
CA ASP A 354 5.59 20.97 -18.85
C ASP A 354 6.87 21.14 -18.03
N PHE A 355 7.31 20.03 -17.42
CA PHE A 355 8.47 19.98 -16.55
C PHE A 355 9.55 19.03 -17.08
N ASP A 356 9.37 18.53 -18.30
CA ASP A 356 10.24 17.52 -18.89
C ASP A 356 11.69 18.04 -19.00
N GLY A 357 12.62 17.32 -18.38
CA GLY A 357 14.05 17.65 -18.37
C GLY A 357 14.48 18.77 -17.43
N LEU A 358 13.55 19.47 -16.75
CA LEU A 358 13.88 20.52 -15.77
C LEU A 358 14.07 19.97 -14.35
N ILE A 359 13.47 18.81 -14.08
CA ILE A 359 13.46 18.16 -12.78
C ILE A 359 13.85 16.70 -12.96
N GLY A 360 14.73 16.23 -12.09
CA GLY A 360 15.20 14.85 -12.15
C GLY A 360 15.82 14.42 -10.84
N ARG A 361 16.59 13.34 -10.92
CA ARG A 361 17.28 12.70 -9.79
C ARG A 361 18.17 13.69 -9.02
N ASN A 362 18.77 14.64 -9.72
CA ASN A 362 19.68 15.62 -9.15
C ASN A 362 18.99 16.55 -8.12
N SER A 363 17.67 16.74 -8.24
CA SER A 363 16.88 17.45 -7.24
C SER A 363 16.78 16.66 -5.93
N ASP A 364 16.64 15.33 -5.98
CA ASP A 364 16.64 14.50 -4.77
C ASP A 364 18.06 14.32 -4.20
N VAL A 365 19.12 14.40 -5.03
CA VAL A 365 20.52 14.44 -4.55
C VAL A 365 20.76 15.67 -3.69
N TRP A 366 20.18 16.82 -4.04
CA TRP A 366 20.20 18.01 -3.18
C TRP A 366 19.54 17.73 -1.83
N LEU A 367 18.35 17.10 -1.82
CA LEU A 367 17.64 16.74 -0.59
C LEU A 367 18.50 15.83 0.29
N MET A 368 19.20 14.86 -0.31
CA MET A 368 20.16 14.00 0.38
C MET A 368 21.29 14.82 1.02
N GLY A 369 21.88 15.78 0.29
CA GLY A 369 22.88 16.70 0.83
C GLY A 369 22.38 17.46 2.07
N CYS A 370 21.17 18.01 1.99
CA CYS A 370 20.53 18.68 3.13
C CYS A 370 20.30 17.74 4.32
N ILE A 371 19.88 16.49 4.07
CA ILE A 371 19.72 15.47 5.13
C ILE A 371 21.05 15.18 5.81
N LEU A 372 22.14 15.02 5.03
CA LEU A 372 23.47 14.79 5.60
C LEU A 372 23.91 15.97 6.47
N VAL A 373 23.68 17.22 6.02
CA VAL A 373 23.93 18.41 6.85
C VAL A 373 23.15 18.34 8.15
N ALA A 374 21.84 18.09 8.09
CA ALA A 374 21.00 18.02 9.27
C ALA A 374 21.45 16.93 10.25
N LEU A 375 21.84 15.75 9.75
CA LEU A 375 22.31 14.63 10.58
C LEU A 375 23.68 14.87 11.21
N VAL A 376 24.62 15.42 10.45
CA VAL A 376 26.01 15.63 10.89
C VAL A 376 26.12 16.82 11.84
N THR A 377 25.41 17.91 11.53
CA THR A 377 25.48 19.15 12.32
C THR A 377 24.44 19.21 13.44
N GLY A 378 23.40 18.38 13.37
CA GLY A 378 22.23 18.47 14.25
C GLY A 378 21.36 19.71 14.00
N ASP A 379 21.56 20.43 12.90
CA ASP A 379 20.87 21.69 12.60
C ASP A 379 20.04 21.60 11.31
N GLU A 380 18.77 21.24 11.45
CA GLU A 380 17.82 21.19 10.34
C GLU A 380 17.55 22.56 9.72
N ARG A 381 17.65 23.64 10.51
CA ARG A 381 17.40 25.01 10.02
C ARG A 381 18.54 25.47 9.14
N LEU A 382 19.78 25.11 9.48
CA LEU A 382 20.93 25.32 8.63
C LEU A 382 20.75 24.62 7.27
N ALA A 383 20.32 23.35 7.28
CA ALA A 383 20.09 22.58 6.04
C ALA A 383 19.00 23.19 5.13
N ALA A 384 17.93 23.75 5.72
CA ALA A 384 16.84 24.38 4.98
C ALA A 384 17.11 25.86 4.60
N GLY A 385 18.15 26.48 5.18
CA GLY A 385 18.33 27.93 5.19
C GLY A 385 18.81 28.61 3.91
N TRP A 386 19.10 27.85 2.84
CA TRP A 386 19.76 28.37 1.63
C TRP A 386 18.96 29.46 0.88
N ASN A 387 17.63 29.48 1.06
CA ASN A 387 16.71 30.41 0.39
C ASN A 387 16.24 31.57 1.30
N THR A 388 16.85 31.72 2.48
CA THR A 388 16.51 32.75 3.49
C THR A 388 17.33 34.04 3.27
N VAL A 389 17.34 34.95 4.26
CA VAL A 389 18.01 36.26 4.13
C VAL A 389 19.53 36.06 4.09
N GLY A 390 20.15 36.29 2.94
CA GLY A 390 21.59 36.18 2.72
C GLY A 390 21.93 35.84 1.27
N SER A 391 23.22 35.75 0.94
CA SER A 391 23.64 35.16 -0.34
C SER A 391 23.78 33.65 -0.21
N TYR A 392 23.62 32.94 -1.33
CA TYR A 392 23.86 31.49 -1.39
C TYR A 392 25.27 31.13 -0.94
N ASP A 393 26.26 31.92 -1.38
CA ASP A 393 27.67 31.69 -1.08
C ASP A 393 27.97 31.80 0.42
N ASP A 394 27.34 32.75 1.12
CA ASP A 394 27.47 32.90 2.56
C ASP A 394 26.89 31.69 3.31
N TRP A 395 25.69 31.26 2.90
CA TRP A 395 25.06 30.06 3.46
C TRP A 395 25.91 28.81 3.21
N GLN A 396 26.37 28.61 1.98
CA GLN A 396 27.18 27.45 1.60
C GLN A 396 28.47 27.41 2.41
N LYS A 397 29.12 28.56 2.59
CA LYS A 397 30.35 28.67 3.40
C LYS A 397 30.11 28.30 4.86
N GLU A 398 29.00 28.74 5.47
CA GLU A 398 28.64 28.37 6.84
C GLU A 398 28.40 26.85 6.96
N VAL A 399 27.63 26.28 6.02
CA VAL A 399 27.36 24.82 5.97
C VAL A 399 28.66 24.03 5.91
N LEU A 400 29.57 24.37 4.98
CA LEU A 400 30.84 23.67 4.83
C LEU A 400 31.72 23.79 6.06
N THR A 401 31.77 24.98 6.68
CA THR A 401 32.55 25.20 7.90
C THR A 401 32.05 24.32 9.05
N ARG A 402 30.73 24.18 9.20
CA ARG A 402 30.12 23.33 10.25
C ARG A 402 30.30 21.84 9.95
N LEU A 403 30.15 21.44 8.69
CA LEU A 403 30.38 20.06 8.25
C LEU A 403 31.82 19.64 8.52
N ASP A 404 32.80 20.45 8.11
CA ASP A 404 34.22 20.16 8.34
C ASP A 404 34.50 20.08 9.84
N ALA A 405 34.02 21.04 10.64
CA ALA A 405 34.21 21.02 12.09
C ALA A 405 33.62 19.76 12.76
N ALA A 406 32.52 19.22 12.24
CA ALA A 406 31.86 18.02 12.77
C ALA A 406 32.49 16.71 12.29
N LEU A 407 33.08 16.68 11.10
CA LEU A 407 33.58 15.45 10.46
C LEU A 407 35.09 15.25 10.59
N VAL A 408 35.88 16.31 10.83
CA VAL A 408 37.33 16.23 10.95
C VAL A 408 37.74 15.21 12.03
N GLY A 409 38.57 14.24 11.64
CA GLY A 409 39.05 13.19 12.54
C GLY A 409 38.07 12.03 12.76
N THR A 410 36.90 12.04 12.11
CA THR A 410 35.92 10.94 12.15
C THR A 410 36.08 9.99 10.95
N GLN A 411 35.48 8.80 11.02
CA GLN A 411 35.45 7.86 9.88
C GLN A 411 34.70 8.42 8.66
N LEU A 412 33.79 9.39 8.87
CA LEU A 412 32.98 10.02 7.82
C LEU A 412 33.62 11.29 7.25
N GLU A 413 34.90 11.59 7.51
CA GLU A 413 35.60 12.74 6.93
C GLU A 413 35.42 12.89 5.39
N PRO A 414 35.46 11.82 4.56
CA PRO A 414 35.23 11.91 3.12
C PRO A 414 33.82 12.42 2.73
N LEU A 415 32.86 12.35 3.65
CA LEU A 415 31.48 12.76 3.44
C LEU A 415 31.35 14.28 3.27
N ALA A 416 32.27 15.08 3.83
CA ALA A 416 32.23 16.54 3.74
C ALA A 416 32.26 17.01 2.27
N ALA A 417 33.25 16.53 1.51
CA ALA A 417 33.39 16.87 0.09
C ALA A 417 32.23 16.36 -0.77
N THR A 418 31.73 15.16 -0.48
CA THR A 418 30.59 14.58 -1.22
C THR A 418 29.30 15.35 -0.93
N THR A 419 29.07 15.73 0.33
CA THR A 419 27.92 16.57 0.73
C THR A 419 28.00 17.95 0.09
N ALA A 420 29.20 18.54 0.01
CA ALA A 420 29.42 19.79 -0.70
C ALA A 420 29.00 19.72 -2.17
N LEU A 421 29.35 18.63 -2.87
CA LEU A 421 28.97 18.42 -4.27
C LEU A 421 27.45 18.24 -4.43
N CYS A 422 26.78 17.53 -3.50
CA CYS A 422 25.32 17.42 -3.48
C CYS A 422 24.63 18.79 -3.38
N LEU A 423 25.24 19.71 -2.63
CA LEU A 423 24.79 21.09 -2.43
C LEU A 423 25.40 22.04 -3.49
N SER A 424 25.58 21.56 -4.72
CA SER A 424 25.90 22.43 -5.85
C SER A 424 24.64 23.13 -6.36
N TYR A 425 24.71 24.44 -6.58
CA TYR A 425 23.58 25.21 -7.10
C TYR A 425 23.11 24.65 -8.45
N GLU A 426 24.06 24.40 -9.35
CA GLU A 426 23.83 23.77 -10.65
C GLU A 426 23.55 22.26 -10.49
N PRO A 427 22.38 21.76 -10.95
CA PRO A 427 22.01 20.35 -10.81
C PRO A 427 22.99 19.38 -11.48
N GLU A 428 23.59 19.76 -12.61
CA GLU A 428 24.51 18.90 -13.38
C GLU A 428 25.85 18.66 -12.68
N SER A 429 26.21 19.52 -11.73
CA SER A 429 27.43 19.38 -10.93
C SER A 429 27.27 18.43 -9.75
N ARG A 430 26.03 17.98 -9.47
CA ARG A 430 25.72 17.10 -8.34
C ARG A 430 26.08 15.65 -8.70
N PRO A 431 26.58 14.85 -7.75
CA PRO A 431 26.94 13.45 -7.99
C PRO A 431 25.69 12.59 -8.17
N GLU A 432 25.86 11.34 -8.59
CA GLU A 432 24.77 10.38 -8.49
C GLU A 432 24.56 9.95 -7.04
N ILE A 433 23.32 9.63 -6.68
CA ILE A 433 22.98 9.13 -5.32
C ILE A 433 23.76 7.85 -4.96
N ALA A 434 24.12 7.05 -5.97
CA ALA A 434 24.94 5.85 -5.80
C ALA A 434 26.37 6.20 -5.33
N ASP A 435 26.92 7.35 -5.74
CA ASP A 435 28.25 7.78 -5.33
C ASP A 435 28.23 8.30 -3.89
N VAL A 436 27.15 8.96 -3.47
CA VAL A 436 26.91 9.32 -2.06
C VAL A 436 26.86 8.06 -1.19
N TRP A 437 26.09 7.03 -1.62
CA TRP A 437 26.02 5.76 -0.91
C TRP A 437 27.39 5.05 -0.83
N LYS A 438 28.15 5.02 -1.93
CA LYS A 438 29.52 4.46 -1.95
C LYS A 438 30.45 5.21 -1.01
N CYS A 439 30.37 6.54 -0.95
CA CYS A 439 31.16 7.36 -0.03
C CYS A 439 30.88 6.99 1.43
N ILE A 440 29.59 6.91 1.81
CA ILE A 440 29.17 6.54 3.17
C ILE A 440 29.62 5.11 3.52
N ARG A 441 29.45 4.16 2.59
CA ARG A 441 29.85 2.76 2.79
C ARG A 441 31.37 2.60 2.91
N GLY A 442 32.13 3.23 2.02
CA GLY A 442 33.60 3.18 2.03
C GLY A 442 34.19 3.78 3.31
N SER A 443 33.50 4.76 3.89
CA SER A 443 33.84 5.37 5.17
C SER A 443 33.57 4.46 6.37
N GLN A 444 32.62 3.52 6.28
CA GLN A 444 32.28 2.58 7.36
C GLN A 444 33.01 1.23 7.28
N MET A 445 33.47 0.83 6.09
CA MET A 445 34.18 -0.44 5.91
C MET A 445 35.69 -0.25 6.10
N LYS A 446 36.34 -1.12 6.89
CA LYS A 446 37.81 -1.25 6.85
C LYS A 446 38.26 -1.63 5.43
N PRO A 447 39.42 -1.14 4.94
CA PRO A 447 39.88 -1.43 3.59
C PRO A 447 40.09 -2.94 3.44
N GLY A 448 39.22 -3.60 2.67
CA GLY A 448 39.23 -5.05 2.48
C GLY A 448 37.89 -5.72 2.16
N ALA A 449 36.77 -5.00 2.17
CA ALA A 449 35.45 -5.54 1.83
C ALA A 449 34.92 -4.97 0.50
N ASP A 450 35.50 -5.42 -0.61
CA ASP A 450 34.98 -5.14 -1.95
C ASP A 450 33.81 -6.08 -2.32
N ALA A 451 32.96 -5.53 -3.19
CA ALA A 451 31.81 -6.12 -3.89
C ALA A 451 30.46 -6.07 -3.16
N LEU A 452 29.67 -5.06 -3.53
CA LEU A 452 28.28 -5.17 -4.00
C LEU A 452 27.85 -3.74 -4.37
N ALA A 453 28.26 -3.27 -5.54
CA ALA A 453 27.60 -2.12 -6.14
C ALA A 453 26.26 -2.61 -6.72
N PRO A 454 25.15 -1.87 -6.55
CA PRO A 454 23.98 -2.09 -7.37
C PRO A 454 24.40 -1.94 -8.84
N ALA A 455 23.94 -2.86 -9.69
CA ALA A 455 24.29 -2.87 -11.11
C ALA A 455 23.86 -1.55 -11.77
N ASP A 456 24.75 -1.00 -12.60
CA ASP A 456 24.45 0.13 -13.48
C ASP A 456 23.38 -0.29 -14.48
N ASP A 457 22.13 0.06 -14.21
CA ASP A 457 21.06 -0.02 -15.21
C ASP A 457 21.18 1.16 -16.16
N ILE A 458 21.39 0.83 -17.43
CA ILE A 458 21.46 1.72 -18.59
C ILE A 458 20.29 2.72 -18.54
N VAL A 459 20.61 4.00 -18.34
CA VAL A 459 19.65 5.11 -18.33
C VAL A 459 19.18 5.37 -19.77
N ALA A 460 18.07 4.73 -20.16
CA ALA A 460 17.17 5.39 -21.08
C ALA A 460 16.65 6.66 -20.39
N GLN A 461 16.60 7.80 -21.10
CA GLN A 461 15.90 9.01 -20.64
C GLN A 461 14.44 8.67 -20.33
N LYS A 462 14.19 8.25 -19.09
CA LYS A 462 12.85 8.08 -18.55
C LYS A 462 12.37 9.46 -18.12
N SER A 463 11.20 9.87 -18.56
CA SER A 463 10.50 10.99 -17.93
C SER A 463 10.24 10.63 -16.46
N PHE A 464 10.67 11.50 -15.55
CA PHE A 464 10.42 11.31 -14.12
C PHE A 464 9.13 12.01 -13.73
N ARG A 465 8.31 11.35 -12.89
CA ARG A 465 7.18 12.00 -12.25
C ARG A 465 7.62 12.54 -10.89
N CYS A 466 7.60 13.86 -10.77
CA CYS A 466 7.90 14.55 -9.51
C CYS A 466 6.64 14.60 -8.62
N LEU A 467 6.71 14.07 -7.39
CA LEU A 467 5.59 14.08 -6.43
C LEU A 467 5.21 15.51 -6.03
N LEU A 468 6.19 16.39 -5.82
CA LEU A 468 5.94 17.81 -5.54
C LEU A 468 5.16 18.52 -6.66
N LEU A 469 5.32 18.08 -7.91
CA LEU A 469 4.59 18.64 -9.04
C LEU A 469 3.35 17.82 -9.44
N GLY A 470 3.15 16.66 -8.81
CA GLY A 470 2.05 15.73 -9.06
C GLY A 470 0.66 16.29 -8.75
N GLU A 471 -0.36 15.62 -9.25
CA GLU A 471 -1.76 16.03 -9.07
C GLU A 471 -2.24 15.77 -7.66
N LEU A 472 -1.78 14.68 -7.02
CA LEU A 472 -2.15 14.42 -5.62
C LEU A 472 -1.61 15.49 -4.67
N SER A 473 -0.52 16.16 -5.04
CA SER A 473 0.05 17.29 -4.29
C SER A 473 -0.67 18.62 -4.55
N SER A 474 -1.42 18.76 -5.65
CA SER A 474 -2.18 19.98 -5.96
C SER A 474 -3.55 20.02 -5.28
N MET A 475 -4.06 18.87 -4.85
CA MET A 475 -5.34 18.73 -4.13
C MET A 475 -5.20 19.23 -2.68
N CYS A 476 -5.70 20.44 -2.42
CA CYS A 476 -5.70 21.07 -1.10
C CYS A 476 -7.10 21.07 -0.47
N SER A 477 -7.19 20.68 0.80
CA SER A 477 -8.41 20.79 1.59
C SER A 477 -8.66 22.25 1.97
N ALA A 478 -9.46 22.95 1.19
CA ALA A 478 -9.96 24.28 1.57
C ALA A 478 -11.11 24.13 2.60
N GLN A 479 -10.75 24.13 3.88
CA GLN A 479 -11.62 24.65 4.93
C GLN A 479 -10.84 25.72 5.70
N ALA A 480 -10.47 26.78 4.99
CA ALA A 480 -10.11 28.05 5.61
C ALA A 480 -11.38 28.91 5.64
N VAL A 481 -11.77 29.32 6.84
CA VAL A 481 -12.86 30.24 7.11
C VAL A 481 -12.63 31.53 6.33
N GLU A 482 -13.62 31.92 5.53
CA GLU A 482 -13.68 33.23 4.89
C GLU A 482 -13.66 34.33 5.96
N SER A 483 -12.73 35.27 5.81
CA SER A 483 -12.95 36.63 6.27
C SER A 483 -12.24 37.58 5.31
N ASP A 484 -12.97 37.98 4.27
CA ASP A 484 -12.71 39.24 3.58
C ASP A 484 -13.03 40.38 4.56
N ASP A 485 -12.08 41.27 4.81
CA ASP A 485 -12.25 42.66 4.36
C ASP A 485 -10.95 43.47 4.52
N ILE A 486 -10.68 44.23 3.47
CA ILE A 486 -9.58 45.16 3.26
C ILE A 486 -9.89 46.48 3.99
N VAL A 487 -8.86 47.16 4.54
CA VAL A 487 -8.54 48.60 4.39
C VAL A 487 -7.50 49.05 5.46
N GLN A 488 -6.35 49.55 5.01
CA GLN A 488 -5.33 50.35 5.75
C GLN A 488 -5.76 51.85 5.83
N PRO A 489 -5.03 52.83 6.44
CA PRO A 489 -3.84 52.82 7.32
C PRO A 489 -3.91 53.77 8.56
N SER A 490 -2.83 53.73 9.35
CA SER A 490 -2.12 54.86 10.01
C SER A 490 -2.42 55.29 11.46
N GLN A 491 -1.28 55.57 12.12
CA GLN A 491 -0.98 56.52 13.22
C GLN A 491 -1.08 56.10 14.70
N ASP A 492 0.07 56.35 15.35
CA ASP A 492 0.30 56.81 16.73
C ASP A 492 -0.08 55.83 17.87
N SER A 493 0.62 55.69 18.98
CA SER A 493 1.85 56.26 19.55
C SER A 493 2.06 55.55 20.90
N ASP A 494 3.32 55.42 21.31
CA ASP A 494 3.80 55.48 22.70
C ASP A 494 3.43 54.42 23.77
N ASP A 495 4.54 53.90 24.31
CA ASP A 495 4.91 53.81 25.72
C ASP A 495 4.44 52.63 26.61
N LYS A 496 5.50 51.86 26.95
CA LYS A 496 6.05 51.60 28.30
C LYS A 496 5.49 50.50 29.21
N SER A 497 6.49 49.73 29.68
CA SER A 497 6.72 49.23 31.05
C SER A 497 5.69 48.22 31.60
N SER A 498 6.03 47.19 32.33
CA SER A 498 7.26 46.73 32.97
C SER A 498 6.93 45.37 33.59
N THR A 499 7.89 44.45 33.63
CA THR A 499 7.95 43.33 34.58
C THR A 499 8.18 43.89 36.01
N PRO A 500 8.30 43.11 37.13
CA PRO A 500 8.44 41.66 37.20
C PRO A 500 7.81 40.99 38.46
N ASP A 501 8.08 39.68 38.57
CA ASP A 501 8.28 38.84 39.77
C ASP A 501 7.15 38.62 40.80
N ASP A 502 6.93 37.34 41.12
CA ASP A 502 7.13 36.87 42.51
C ASP A 502 7.29 35.33 42.56
N GLU A 503 8.33 34.93 43.30
CA GLU A 503 8.76 33.57 43.64
C GLU A 503 7.97 32.97 44.82
N ASN A 504 8.35 31.74 45.21
CA ASN A 504 8.13 31.02 46.49
C ASN A 504 6.79 30.26 46.69
N ASN A 505 6.73 29.10 47.36
CA ASN A 505 7.71 28.17 47.93
C ASN A 505 6.98 26.87 48.31
N CYS A 506 7.75 25.79 48.32
CA CYS A 506 7.65 24.44 48.88
C CYS A 506 6.69 24.13 50.06
N GLY A 507 6.27 22.85 50.17
CA GLY A 507 5.78 22.28 51.43
C GLY A 507 5.24 20.83 51.34
N CYS A 508 6.08 19.85 51.68
CA CYS A 508 5.71 18.44 51.90
C CYS A 508 5.10 18.21 53.30
N SER A 509 4.21 17.23 53.47
CA SER A 509 4.28 16.16 54.50
C SER A 509 3.01 15.28 54.56
N ASN A 510 3.25 14.05 54.99
CA ASN A 510 2.39 12.86 54.97
C ASN A 510 1.37 12.82 56.14
N ASP A 511 0.26 12.07 56.02
CA ASP A 511 0.13 10.73 56.62
C ASP A 511 -1.29 10.12 56.48
N GLU A 512 -1.32 8.82 56.77
CA GLU A 512 -2.17 7.70 56.37
C GLU A 512 -3.66 7.72 56.75
N SER A 513 -4.49 7.05 55.93
CA SER A 513 -5.41 6.02 56.44
C SER A 513 -5.84 5.02 55.35
N VAL A 514 -5.89 3.75 55.78
CA VAL A 514 -6.02 2.51 55.02
C VAL A 514 -7.47 2.20 54.62
N SER A 515 -7.72 1.71 53.39
CA SER A 515 -8.55 0.51 53.12
C SER A 515 -8.65 0.11 51.63
N THR A 516 -8.00 -1.03 51.33
CA THR A 516 -8.46 -2.16 50.48
C THR A 516 -9.14 -1.90 49.13
N ALA A 517 -8.44 -2.19 48.03
CA ALA A 517 -8.67 -3.35 47.15
C ALA A 517 -7.78 -3.20 45.90
N GLY A 518 -7.03 -4.25 45.58
CA GLY A 518 -5.91 -4.23 44.63
C GLY A 518 -6.28 -3.78 43.22
N THR A 519 -5.47 -2.89 42.68
CA THR A 519 -5.29 -2.67 41.25
C THR A 519 -3.88 -3.09 40.90
N ASP A 520 -3.79 -4.27 40.30
CA ASP A 520 -2.62 -4.74 39.57
C ASP A 520 -2.23 -3.68 38.52
N GLU A 521 -0.97 -3.29 38.53
CA GLU A 521 -0.33 -2.71 37.35
C GLU A 521 -0.45 -3.71 36.18
N PRO A 522 -0.91 -3.30 34.98
CA PRO A 522 -0.67 -4.10 33.81
C PRO A 522 0.77 -3.83 33.37
N GLN A 523 1.68 -4.68 33.83
CA GLN A 523 2.91 -4.97 33.11
C GLN A 523 2.58 -5.19 31.63
N ARG A 524 3.24 -4.42 30.77
CA ARG A 524 3.20 -4.55 29.31
C ARG A 524 3.77 -5.91 28.88
N ASN A 525 2.98 -6.97 28.98
CA ASN A 525 3.21 -8.21 28.25
C ASN A 525 2.43 -8.15 26.94
N GLY A 526 3.11 -7.76 25.87
CA GLY A 526 2.60 -7.99 24.52
C GLY A 526 2.42 -9.50 24.33
N VAL A 527 1.17 -9.96 24.30
CA VAL A 527 0.86 -11.35 24.00
C VAL A 527 1.15 -11.57 22.52
N PHE A 528 2.37 -12.01 22.20
CA PHE A 528 2.70 -12.47 20.85
C PHE A 528 1.86 -13.71 20.55
N LYS A 529 0.94 -13.61 19.60
CA LYS A 529 0.25 -14.79 19.06
C LYS A 529 1.24 -15.55 18.19
N SER A 530 1.74 -16.67 18.69
CA SER A 530 2.53 -17.62 17.90
C SER A 530 1.67 -18.84 17.55
N SER A 531 1.83 -19.35 16.33
CA SER A 531 1.21 -20.60 15.88
C SER A 531 2.32 -21.60 15.53
N THR A 532 2.21 -22.83 16.03
CA THR A 532 3.22 -23.87 15.80
C THR A 532 2.79 -24.81 14.69
N LEU A 533 3.61 -24.93 13.64
CA LEU A 533 3.34 -25.79 12.49
C LEU A 533 4.09 -27.11 12.65
N LEU A 534 3.34 -28.19 12.86
CA LEU A 534 3.89 -29.52 13.18
C LEU A 534 3.61 -30.50 12.04
N ALA A 535 4.61 -30.72 11.17
CA ALA A 535 4.55 -31.78 10.16
C ALA A 535 5.89 -32.49 9.88
N HIS A 536 7.03 -31.87 10.20
CA HIS A 536 8.34 -32.49 10.00
C HIS A 536 8.68 -33.50 11.10
N ARG A 537 9.44 -34.53 10.72
CA ARG A 537 9.87 -35.61 11.62
C ARG A 537 11.32 -35.48 12.10
N ASP A 538 12.03 -34.46 11.62
CA ASP A 538 13.42 -34.16 11.96
C ASP A 538 13.63 -32.62 11.84
N CYS A 539 14.85 -32.14 12.09
CA CYS A 539 15.21 -30.72 12.06
C CYS A 539 14.74 -30.04 10.77
N VAL A 540 14.12 -28.86 10.92
CA VAL A 540 13.83 -27.97 9.80
C VAL A 540 15.11 -27.19 9.49
N THR A 541 15.59 -27.31 8.26
CA THR A 541 16.92 -26.83 7.85
C THR A 541 16.86 -25.52 7.09
N GLY A 542 15.72 -25.20 6.51
CA GLY A 542 15.54 -24.01 5.71
C GLY A 542 14.08 -23.74 5.43
N LEU A 543 13.75 -22.45 5.35
CA LEU A 543 12.43 -21.94 5.02
C LEU A 543 12.55 -21.05 3.79
N ALA A 544 11.57 -21.12 2.90
CA ALA A 544 11.48 -20.23 1.74
C ALA A 544 10.03 -19.84 1.48
N ILE A 545 9.82 -18.62 1.01
CA ILE A 545 8.50 -18.06 0.73
C ILE A 545 8.44 -17.68 -0.75
N GLY A 546 7.33 -18.01 -1.42
CA GLY A 546 7.04 -17.54 -2.77
C GLY A 546 5.82 -18.23 -3.38
N GLY A 547 5.24 -17.64 -4.43
CA GLY A 547 4.04 -18.18 -5.09
C GLY A 547 2.82 -18.34 -4.16
N GLY A 548 2.76 -17.58 -3.05
CA GLY A 548 1.70 -17.64 -2.05
C GLY A 548 1.82 -18.75 -0.99
N PHE A 549 2.93 -19.49 -0.96
CA PHE A 549 3.17 -20.57 -0.01
C PHE A 549 4.45 -20.38 0.81
N LEU A 550 4.50 -21.02 1.97
CA LEU A 550 5.70 -21.26 2.75
C LEU A 550 6.20 -22.69 2.49
N PHE A 551 7.47 -22.82 2.17
CA PHE A 551 8.15 -24.10 2.00
C PHE A 551 9.10 -24.33 3.17
N SER A 552 9.01 -25.48 3.80
CA SER A 552 9.93 -25.90 4.85
C SER A 552 10.67 -27.17 4.44
N SER A 553 12.00 -27.09 4.44
CA SER A 553 12.89 -28.24 4.17
C SER A 553 13.36 -28.87 5.47
N SER A 554 13.62 -30.18 5.44
CA SER A 554 14.03 -30.91 6.65
C SER A 554 14.99 -32.07 6.38
N TYR A 555 15.71 -32.44 7.43
CA TYR A 555 16.47 -33.68 7.52
C TYR A 555 15.62 -34.95 7.39
N ASP A 556 14.29 -34.86 7.50
CA ASP A 556 13.37 -35.97 7.22
C ASP A 556 13.24 -36.30 5.72
N LYS A 557 14.01 -35.60 4.87
CA LYS A 557 14.10 -35.76 3.41
C LYS A 557 12.86 -35.24 2.66
N THR A 558 12.05 -34.44 3.31
CA THR A 558 10.82 -33.89 2.71
C THR A 558 10.79 -32.37 2.74
N ILE A 559 10.00 -31.81 1.84
CA ILE A 559 9.63 -30.39 1.86
C ILE A 559 8.15 -30.31 2.16
N ASN A 560 7.76 -29.62 3.22
CA ASN A 560 6.34 -29.34 3.47
C ASN A 560 5.98 -27.97 2.90
N VAL A 561 4.79 -27.89 2.32
CA VAL A 561 4.19 -26.70 1.73
C VAL A 561 3.05 -26.27 2.64
N TRP A 562 3.06 -25.02 3.06
CA TRP A 562 2.09 -24.43 3.95
C TRP A 562 1.42 -23.25 3.28
N SER A 563 0.13 -23.11 3.52
CA SER A 563 -0.63 -21.93 3.09
C SER A 563 -0.23 -20.75 3.97
N LEU A 564 0.10 -19.61 3.35
CA LEU A 564 0.38 -18.37 4.08
C LEU A 564 -0.89 -17.66 4.58
N GLN A 565 -2.08 -18.12 4.19
CA GLN A 565 -3.35 -17.50 4.59
C GLN A 565 -3.84 -17.98 5.95
N ASP A 566 -3.74 -19.29 6.20
CA ASP A 566 -4.30 -19.98 7.37
C ASP A 566 -3.28 -20.90 8.07
N PHE A 567 -2.03 -20.92 7.58
CA PHE A 567 -0.96 -21.79 8.05
C PHE A 567 -1.28 -23.29 7.98
N SER A 568 -2.27 -23.68 7.17
CA SER A 568 -2.59 -25.09 6.97
C SER A 568 -1.50 -25.80 6.18
N HIS A 569 -1.30 -27.08 6.48
CA HIS A 569 -0.45 -27.95 5.68
C HIS A 569 -1.16 -28.25 4.36
N VAL A 570 -0.53 -27.85 3.25
CA VAL A 570 -1.09 -28.03 1.90
C VAL A 570 -0.61 -29.34 1.30
N GLN A 571 0.71 -29.60 1.36
CA GLN A 571 1.30 -30.76 0.70
C GLN A 571 2.70 -31.08 1.25
N THR A 572 3.12 -32.33 1.08
CA THR A 572 4.51 -32.78 1.28
C THR A 572 5.12 -33.17 -0.07
N LEU A 573 6.21 -32.52 -0.47
CA LEU A 573 7.04 -32.91 -1.61
C LEU A 573 8.05 -33.96 -1.17
N LYS A 574 8.08 -35.09 -1.88
CA LYS A 574 8.94 -36.25 -1.58
C LYS A 574 9.75 -36.58 -2.82
N GLY A 575 11.03 -36.86 -2.65
CA GLY A 575 11.90 -37.21 -3.78
C GLY A 575 13.39 -37.18 -3.47
N HIS A 576 13.79 -36.47 -2.41
CA HIS A 576 15.19 -36.48 -1.96
C HIS A 576 15.55 -37.82 -1.31
N GLU A 577 16.70 -38.36 -1.68
CA GLU A 577 17.25 -39.60 -1.11
C GLU A 577 18.04 -39.33 0.18
N HIS A 578 18.52 -38.09 0.33
CA HIS A 578 19.36 -37.62 1.43
C HIS A 578 18.68 -36.48 2.19
N LYS A 579 19.28 -36.10 3.33
CA LYS A 579 18.78 -35.01 4.18
C LYS A 579 18.84 -33.70 3.40
N ILE A 580 17.73 -32.96 3.36
CA ILE A 580 17.68 -31.64 2.71
C ILE A 580 18.35 -30.65 3.64
N THR A 581 19.19 -29.81 3.09
CA THR A 581 20.09 -28.91 3.83
C THR A 581 19.87 -27.46 3.44
N ALA A 582 19.31 -27.20 2.26
CA ALA A 582 19.03 -25.86 1.79
C ALA A 582 17.79 -25.84 0.88
N ILE A 583 17.09 -24.71 0.87
CA ILE A 583 15.93 -24.46 0.03
C ILE A 583 15.87 -22.98 -0.37
N VAL A 584 15.42 -22.70 -1.57
CA VAL A 584 15.23 -21.35 -2.11
C VAL A 584 14.04 -21.34 -3.06
N VAL A 585 13.40 -20.18 -3.23
CA VAL A 585 12.29 -20.00 -4.17
C VAL A 585 12.63 -18.86 -5.11
N ILE A 586 12.25 -19.01 -6.37
CA ILE A 586 12.32 -18.00 -7.41
C ILE A 586 10.89 -17.68 -7.80
N ASP A 587 10.50 -16.42 -7.64
CA ASP A 587 9.16 -15.95 -7.98
C ASP A 587 9.25 -15.05 -9.21
N ASN A 588 8.61 -15.48 -10.30
CA ASN A 588 8.52 -14.74 -11.57
C ASN A 588 7.05 -14.66 -11.98
N ASP A 589 6.66 -13.57 -12.65
CA ASP A 589 5.27 -13.21 -12.98
C ASP A 589 4.41 -14.32 -13.60
N ASN A 590 5.01 -15.32 -14.26
CA ASN A 590 4.31 -16.42 -14.91
C ASN A 590 4.58 -17.82 -14.31
N GLN A 591 5.65 -18.01 -13.51
CA GLN A 591 6.01 -19.33 -13.00
C GLN A 591 6.98 -19.25 -11.81
N SER A 592 6.52 -19.63 -10.61
CA SER A 592 7.38 -19.74 -9.44
C SER A 592 8.02 -21.13 -9.37
N LEU A 593 9.29 -21.20 -8.96
CA LEU A 593 10.06 -22.43 -8.82
C LEU A 593 10.61 -22.53 -7.40
N CYS A 594 10.47 -23.70 -6.79
CA CYS A 594 11.14 -24.03 -5.54
C CYS A 594 12.35 -24.92 -5.86
N ILE A 595 13.52 -24.61 -5.30
CA ILE A 595 14.77 -25.34 -5.53
C ILE A 595 15.33 -25.79 -4.18
N SER A 596 15.71 -27.05 -4.07
CA SER A 596 16.20 -27.66 -2.84
C SER A 596 17.48 -28.44 -3.06
N GLY A 597 18.40 -28.35 -2.10
CA GLY A 597 19.70 -29.02 -2.11
C GLY A 597 19.81 -30.00 -0.95
N ASP A 598 20.36 -31.18 -1.22
CA ASP A 598 20.57 -32.21 -0.20
C ASP A 598 22.05 -32.54 0.06
N SER A 599 22.26 -33.19 1.20
CA SER A 599 23.56 -33.73 1.65
C SER A 599 24.15 -34.82 0.73
N GLY A 600 23.39 -35.32 -0.24
CA GLY A 600 23.82 -36.27 -1.26
C GLY A 600 24.36 -35.64 -2.53
N SER A 601 24.41 -34.30 -2.60
CA SER A 601 24.76 -33.51 -3.79
C SER A 601 23.63 -33.41 -4.83
N GLY A 602 22.40 -33.78 -4.45
CA GLY A 602 21.21 -33.65 -5.27
C GLY A 602 20.61 -32.24 -5.17
N ILE A 603 20.26 -31.66 -6.32
CA ILE A 603 19.56 -30.39 -6.46
C ILE A 603 18.25 -30.66 -7.20
N PHE A 604 17.12 -30.34 -6.58
CA PHE A 604 15.80 -30.67 -7.08
C PHE A 604 15.03 -29.39 -7.35
N VAL A 605 14.42 -29.30 -8.53
CA VAL A 605 13.62 -28.15 -8.96
C VAL A 605 12.17 -28.57 -8.99
N TRP A 606 11.31 -27.81 -8.31
CA TRP A 606 9.88 -28.06 -8.17
C TRP A 606 9.11 -26.91 -8.79
N ARG A 607 8.09 -27.21 -9.61
CA ARG A 607 7.19 -26.18 -10.13
C ARG A 607 6.13 -25.86 -9.07
N VAL A 608 5.99 -24.57 -8.77
CA VAL A 608 4.94 -24.05 -7.89
C VAL A 608 3.82 -23.50 -8.78
N GLY A 609 2.62 -24.08 -8.70
CA GLY A 609 1.46 -23.71 -9.51
C GLY A 609 0.18 -24.33 -8.98
N THR A 610 -0.95 -24.10 -9.66
CA THR A 610 -2.30 -24.55 -9.22
C THR A 610 -2.44 -26.06 -9.01
N SER A 611 -1.55 -26.86 -9.60
CA SER A 611 -1.39 -28.27 -9.27
C SER A 611 0.08 -28.54 -8.89
N LEU A 612 0.33 -28.63 -7.59
CA LEU A 612 1.63 -28.99 -7.04
C LEU A 612 1.89 -30.48 -7.31
N LYS A 613 2.65 -30.79 -8.36
CA LYS A 613 3.04 -32.18 -8.65
C LYS A 613 3.98 -32.70 -7.56
N GLN A 614 3.82 -33.98 -7.19
CA GLN A 614 4.68 -34.63 -6.18
C GLN A 614 6.09 -34.94 -6.67
N GLU A 615 6.33 -34.88 -7.98
CA GLU A 615 7.63 -35.15 -8.57
C GLU A 615 8.35 -33.86 -8.96
N PRO A 616 9.69 -33.82 -8.81
CA PRO A 616 10.48 -32.67 -9.20
C PRO A 616 10.45 -32.51 -10.73
N LEU A 617 10.39 -31.25 -11.18
CA LEU A 617 10.47 -30.86 -12.58
C LEU A 617 11.81 -31.29 -13.20
N ASN A 618 12.90 -31.06 -12.47
CA ASN A 618 14.26 -31.44 -12.86
C ASN A 618 15.04 -31.91 -11.62
N LYS A 619 15.97 -32.83 -11.85
CA LYS A 619 16.96 -33.27 -10.86
C LYS A 619 18.36 -33.02 -11.43
N TRP A 620 19.16 -32.27 -10.71
CA TRP A 620 20.57 -32.04 -11.00
C TRP A 620 21.41 -32.66 -9.90
N TYR A 621 22.64 -32.99 -10.23
CA TYR A 621 23.59 -33.55 -9.27
C TYR A 621 24.93 -32.86 -9.43
N GLU A 622 25.53 -32.49 -8.31
CA GLU A 622 26.92 -32.09 -8.28
C GLU A 622 27.83 -33.30 -8.41
N THR A 623 28.76 -33.24 -9.35
CA THR A 623 29.84 -34.23 -9.48
C THR A 623 30.93 -33.93 -8.44
N ASN A 624 30.83 -34.59 -7.28
CA ASN A 624 31.79 -34.45 -6.19
C ASN A 624 32.34 -35.83 -5.79
N ASP A 625 33.57 -35.82 -5.26
CA ASP A 625 34.13 -37.00 -4.60
C ASP A 625 33.25 -37.40 -3.41
N TRP A 626 33.11 -38.69 -3.15
CA TRP A 626 32.18 -39.24 -2.15
C TRP A 626 32.43 -38.71 -0.73
N ILE A 627 33.67 -38.29 -0.45
CA ILE A 627 34.11 -37.72 0.83
C ILE A 627 33.55 -36.30 1.06
N TYR A 628 33.34 -35.53 0.00
CA TYR A 628 32.97 -34.10 0.06
C TYR A 628 31.58 -33.83 -0.54
N ARG A 629 30.70 -34.83 -0.52
CA ARG A 629 29.31 -34.71 -1.01
C ARG A 629 28.47 -33.76 -0.17
N GLY A 630 27.52 -33.13 -0.83
CA GLY A 630 26.44 -32.37 -0.21
C GLY A 630 26.40 -30.90 -0.60
N VAL A 631 25.20 -30.43 -0.90
CA VAL A 631 24.89 -29.01 -1.07
C VAL A 631 24.47 -28.47 0.29
N HIS A 632 25.22 -27.57 0.88
CA HIS A 632 24.94 -27.05 2.22
C HIS A 632 24.21 -25.71 2.22
N CYS A 633 24.36 -24.95 1.14
CA CYS A 633 23.65 -23.68 0.96
C CYS A 633 23.28 -23.48 -0.50
N LEU A 634 22.21 -22.72 -0.70
CA LEU A 634 21.70 -22.30 -2.00
C LEU A 634 21.48 -20.80 -1.98
N ALA A 635 21.79 -20.13 -3.07
CA ALA A 635 21.44 -18.74 -3.31
C ALA A 635 20.99 -18.58 -4.76
N VAL A 636 20.06 -17.66 -5.03
CA VAL A 636 19.58 -17.36 -6.38
C VAL A 636 19.81 -15.88 -6.68
N SER A 637 20.15 -15.58 -7.92
CA SER A 637 20.21 -14.22 -8.44
C SER A 637 18.93 -13.91 -9.23
N GLY A 638 18.47 -12.65 -9.16
CA GLY A 638 17.41 -12.12 -10.03
C GLY A 638 17.75 -12.19 -11.52
N THR A 639 19.02 -12.40 -11.88
CA THR A 639 19.50 -12.59 -13.25
C THR A 639 19.34 -14.02 -13.79
N GLY A 640 18.74 -14.95 -13.04
CA GLY A 640 18.47 -16.32 -13.51
C GLY A 640 19.60 -17.33 -13.26
N HIS A 641 20.46 -17.08 -12.27
CA HIS A 641 21.48 -18.03 -11.83
C HIS A 641 21.16 -18.60 -10.44
N LEU A 642 21.41 -19.90 -10.27
CA LEU A 642 21.44 -20.58 -8.98
C LEU A 642 22.90 -20.81 -8.58
N TYR A 643 23.22 -20.56 -7.32
CA TYR A 643 24.53 -20.82 -6.73
C TYR A 643 24.39 -21.89 -5.65
N THR A 644 25.27 -22.89 -5.68
CA THR A 644 25.35 -23.95 -4.69
C THR A 644 26.69 -23.90 -3.97
N GLY A 645 26.68 -24.01 -2.65
CA GLY A 645 27.89 -24.13 -1.84
C GLY A 645 28.02 -25.54 -1.28
N SER A 646 29.19 -26.14 -1.46
CA SER A 646 29.46 -27.53 -1.06
C SER A 646 30.64 -27.64 -0.08
N ARG A 647 30.74 -28.81 0.56
CA ARG A 647 31.83 -29.15 1.51
C ARG A 647 33.18 -29.32 0.82
N ASP A 648 33.18 -29.46 -0.50
CA ASP A 648 34.39 -29.48 -1.34
C ASP A 648 35.09 -28.11 -1.47
N LYS A 649 34.59 -27.09 -0.75
CA LYS A 649 35.06 -25.70 -0.76
C LYS A 649 34.79 -24.97 -2.08
N SER A 650 33.95 -25.54 -2.94
CA SER A 650 33.53 -24.90 -4.18
C SER A 650 32.19 -24.19 -4.04
N ILE A 651 32.01 -23.16 -4.87
CA ILE A 651 30.73 -22.56 -5.20
C ILE A 651 30.51 -22.84 -6.67
N LYS A 652 29.37 -23.41 -7.04
CA LYS A 652 29.00 -23.68 -8.43
C LYS A 652 27.83 -22.81 -8.83
N ALA A 653 27.93 -22.20 -10.01
CA ALA A 653 26.87 -21.42 -10.62
C ALA A 653 26.17 -22.25 -11.70
N TRP A 654 24.84 -22.23 -11.68
CA TRP A 654 23.96 -22.96 -12.58
C TRP A 654 23.10 -21.96 -13.32
N SER A 655 23.09 -22.02 -14.66
CA SER A 655 22.13 -21.25 -15.45
C SER A 655 20.76 -21.90 -15.35
N LEU A 656 19.75 -21.11 -14.96
CA LEU A 656 18.35 -21.52 -14.92
C LEU A 656 17.63 -21.22 -16.23
N GLU A 657 18.35 -20.80 -17.29
CA GLU A 657 17.78 -20.69 -18.63
C GLU A 657 17.23 -22.06 -19.05
N VAL A 658 15.91 -22.18 -18.96
CA VAL A 658 15.19 -23.28 -19.56
C VAL A 658 15.39 -23.12 -21.06
N LYS A 659 16.37 -23.85 -21.62
CA LYS A 659 16.25 -24.25 -23.03
C LYS A 659 14.88 -24.90 -23.13
N MET A 660 13.94 -24.18 -23.73
CA MET A 660 12.69 -24.70 -24.23
C MET A 660 13.07 -25.89 -25.12
N LEU A 661 13.05 -27.09 -24.54
CA LEU A 661 13.12 -28.32 -25.29
C LEU A 661 11.83 -28.37 -26.09
N SER A 662 12.00 -28.28 -27.40
CA SER A 662 11.03 -28.54 -28.47
C SER A 662 10.12 -29.73 -28.19
#